data_AF-A0A445MTU9-F1
#
_entry.id   AF-A0A445MTU9-F1
#
_cell.length_a   1.000
_cell.length_b   1.000
_cell.length_c   1.000
_cell.angle_alpha   90.00
_cell.angle_beta   90.00
_cell.angle_gamma   90.00
#
_symmetry.space_group_name_H-M   'P 1'
#
loop_
_entity.id
_entity.type
_entity.pdbx_description
1 polymer ?
#
loop_
_entity_poly.entity_id
_entity_poly.type
_entity_poly.pdbx_seq_one_letter_code
_entity_poly.pdbx_strand_id
1 'polypeptide(L)'
;MAQNTEKFYVGIDAGSVSLNCVVINSKGEITYDHPYQRHLGRVEEGVSALLKHLDSEFGEDNILSVSFTGSHGKTLSERFGAFYEFETISQVLGAVFIRPDVRTIISMGGQDTSLLQINHYVAESSKPDKGWELEYFNTNGPCASGTGSFIDQQAQRLATSMYVKEKAKSKDEIDRILADFIRLGLKSERPANVACRCTVFTKSDMIHLQNKGEKLEDIIHGLTVGNARNYMSTIVSNRVLEDPIIFIGGLSMNELQVKAFREYFPGLIVPPYNTSIGALGVALQVMSLKKENRVDPDMIRDTAKNFPVSAPAAPRLELKNTVFQDTDEVQKTDIRKRIKVYLGIDIGSTTTKYALINEDRAIIHKCYVPTQGKPIEVTQRLLRHLHGDMKTEIEIAGVATTGSGRNVVGDFLNADMIIDEITAHARGAVEIDPDVDTIFEIGGQDSKYIYLANTYPLDFDMNKVCAAGTGSFLHELANKYGINIVGEFQDIALSSLSPVKLAERCTVFMESDLVSFHQKGVALEDLMAGLCYSIVHNYLNRVVEKRKIGQRVMFLGGPSLNKAVVAAFENVLGRGIVVPPHREVLGAYGAAVSVQEKMGRCLQARQGQVEISTAVSVKEKALLGGGRTASAFRGLESAFSDRMGYVAKTCHADPNCHNQCKLKIYDFDGRKSVWGGECGRYDVTKINGPKKENFFALRQEIRKGFLNGVCEELVNEPVMEVDGRPTVGMQSSIYGQQTAVLWAHFFDRLGFRLVMTPPTDADISRVGIETMVSETCYPIKVSHGHVSRLINKTRFLFIPTTINMPTFAPSETGYYCPMVQSNSYMVRTALDIDSSIDSSNVLDPVVHLKYDPDMLALELAEQMTAKLGVTKRAIRKATHYALEKQDQFVQALYRKGRQILEAHNSDEAMIIVTGRPYNLYDERLNLMLGRNLAKIGVAGLPMDFVDISNVDLSDFPSMYWGLGARILKTAKFIMGRENYFGLHLTNFGCGPDSFLEHFYKHVMGEKAYLILELDEHSAVAGMMTRLEAYKNVIENTIHKSRVMNDEAGQRHRLSVAN
;
A
#
# COMPACT_ATOMS: atom_id res chain seq x y z
N MET A 1 8.57 71.36 3.83
CA MET A 1 8.63 70.16 4.70
C MET A 1 8.54 68.95 3.77
N ALA A 2 9.68 68.32 3.49
CA ALA A 2 9.73 67.13 2.63
C ALA A 2 9.12 65.95 3.40
N GLN A 3 7.99 65.43 2.93
CA GLN A 3 7.48 64.14 3.39
C GLN A 3 8.51 63.09 2.96
N ASN A 4 9.13 62.45 3.94
CA ASN A 4 10.05 61.33 3.75
C ASN A 4 9.21 60.16 3.21
N THR A 5 9.07 60.03 1.89
CA THR A 5 8.33 58.94 1.25
C THR A 5 9.23 57.73 1.21
N GLU A 6 9.12 56.90 2.24
CA GLU A 6 9.83 55.62 2.33
C GLU A 6 9.49 54.76 1.11
N LYS A 7 10.52 54.15 0.51
CA LYS A 7 10.41 53.37 -0.72
C LYS A 7 10.55 51.88 -0.42
N PHE A 8 9.69 51.07 -1.04
CA PHE A 8 9.49 49.66 -0.72
C PHE A 8 9.79 48.72 -1.89
N TYR A 9 10.32 47.55 -1.57
CA TYR A 9 10.45 46.41 -2.49
C TYR A 9 9.51 45.30 -2.02
N VAL A 10 8.76 44.74 -2.95
CA VAL A 10 7.78 43.68 -2.69
C VAL A 10 8.29 42.37 -3.31
N GLY A 11 8.33 41.33 -2.51
CA GLY A 11 8.56 39.96 -2.96
C GLY A 11 7.30 39.13 -2.76
N ILE A 12 6.92 38.38 -3.79
CA ILE A 12 5.77 37.49 -3.78
C ILE A 12 6.24 36.08 -4.12
N ASP A 13 6.06 35.15 -3.20
CA ASP A 13 6.22 33.72 -3.45
C ASP A 13 4.87 33.12 -3.85
N ALA A 14 4.72 32.86 -5.15
CA ALA A 14 3.55 32.22 -5.72
C ALA A 14 3.79 30.71 -5.84
N GLY A 15 3.72 30.04 -4.69
CA GLY A 15 3.93 28.60 -4.53
C GLY A 15 2.81 27.74 -5.14
N SER A 16 2.95 26.43 -4.99
CA SER A 16 2.03 25.44 -5.59
C SER A 16 0.64 25.40 -4.93
N VAL A 17 0.55 25.83 -3.66
CA VAL A 17 -0.67 25.81 -2.84
C VAL A 17 -0.98 27.17 -2.19
N SER A 18 0.02 28.03 -2.02
CA SER A 18 -0.07 29.28 -1.26
C SER A 18 0.59 30.46 -1.94
N LEU A 19 0.14 31.65 -1.56
CA LEU A 19 0.75 32.94 -1.84
C LEU A 19 1.33 33.47 -0.52
N ASN A 20 2.62 33.83 -0.55
CA ASN A 20 3.30 34.51 0.56
C ASN A 20 3.89 35.81 0.04
N CYS A 21 3.92 36.85 0.86
CA CYS A 21 4.40 38.16 0.43
C CYS A 21 5.12 38.89 1.55
N VAL A 22 6.23 39.53 1.22
CA VAL A 22 7.01 40.37 2.13
C VAL A 22 7.25 41.72 1.48
N VAL A 23 7.14 42.77 2.29
CA VAL A 23 7.53 44.13 1.92
C VAL A 23 8.74 44.52 2.75
N ILE A 24 9.79 44.98 2.09
CA ILE A 24 10.99 45.51 2.73
C ILE A 24 11.19 46.98 2.34
N ASN A 25 11.74 47.78 3.24
CA ASN A 25 12.16 49.14 2.92
C ASN A 25 13.52 49.17 2.21
N SER A 26 13.98 50.36 1.84
CA SER A 26 15.28 50.55 1.16
C SER A 26 16.51 50.21 2.00
N LYS A 27 16.35 49.88 3.30
CA LYS A 27 17.41 49.36 4.17
C LYS A 27 17.39 47.83 4.27
N GLY A 28 16.42 47.17 3.64
CA GLY A 28 16.18 45.73 3.75
C GLY A 28 15.42 45.32 5.01
N GLU A 29 14.88 46.26 5.78
CA GLU A 29 14.09 45.95 6.97
C GLU A 29 12.68 45.49 6.54
N ILE A 30 12.21 44.39 7.12
CA ILE A 30 10.86 43.86 6.87
C ILE A 30 9.83 44.80 7.49
N THR A 31 9.02 45.45 6.66
CA THR A 31 7.97 46.36 7.11
C THR A 31 6.60 45.70 7.14
N TYR A 32 6.41 44.63 6.34
CA TYR A 32 5.18 43.86 6.32
C TYR A 32 5.41 42.42 5.86
N ASP A 33 4.70 41.49 6.49
CA ASP A 33 4.62 40.08 6.13
C ASP A 33 3.14 39.73 5.96
N HIS A 34 2.76 39.35 4.74
CA HIS A 34 1.39 38.99 4.45
C HIS A 34 1.08 37.62 5.07
N PRO A 35 -0.05 37.46 5.79
CA PRO A 35 -0.42 36.17 6.35
C PRO A 35 -0.47 35.07 5.30
N TYR A 36 0.05 33.89 5.64
CA TYR A 36 0.04 32.72 4.76
C TYR A 36 -1.34 32.50 4.12
N GLN A 37 -1.43 32.59 2.79
CA GLN A 37 -2.68 32.51 2.06
C GLN A 37 -2.71 31.34 1.10
N ARG A 38 -3.57 30.35 1.36
CA ARG A 38 -3.91 29.31 0.35
C ARG A 38 -4.71 29.92 -0.81
N HIS A 39 -4.30 29.64 -2.06
CA HIS A 39 -4.97 30.18 -3.26
C HIS A 39 -5.98 29.22 -3.90
N LEU A 40 -5.98 27.93 -3.53
CA LEU A 40 -6.96 26.92 -4.01
C LEU A 40 -7.13 26.90 -5.55
N GLY A 41 -6.01 26.98 -6.28
CA GLY A 41 -5.98 27.06 -7.75
C GLY A 41 -6.28 28.45 -8.35
N ARG A 42 -6.73 29.43 -7.56
CA ARG A 42 -7.03 30.81 -8.00
C ARG A 42 -5.84 31.74 -7.80
N VAL A 43 -4.69 31.37 -8.37
CA VAL A 43 -3.42 32.08 -8.16
C VAL A 43 -3.52 33.52 -8.68
N GLU A 44 -3.97 33.70 -9.92
CA GLU A 44 -4.05 35.02 -10.57
C GLU A 44 -5.01 35.97 -9.83
N GLU A 45 -6.21 35.51 -9.46
CA GLU A 45 -7.16 36.29 -8.65
C GLU A 45 -6.56 36.67 -7.29
N GLY A 46 -5.88 35.73 -6.62
CA GLY A 46 -5.24 35.95 -5.34
C GLY A 46 -4.12 36.98 -5.40
N VAL A 47 -3.28 36.92 -6.44
CA VAL A 47 -2.19 37.89 -6.67
C VAL A 47 -2.76 39.27 -7.00
N SER A 48 -3.79 39.37 -7.85
CA SER A 48 -4.45 40.65 -8.14
C SER A 48 -5.03 41.30 -6.88
N ALA A 49 -5.69 40.51 -6.03
CA ALA A 49 -6.22 40.99 -4.76
C ALA A 49 -5.13 41.44 -3.80
N LEU A 50 -4.03 40.69 -3.71
CA LEU A 50 -2.86 41.02 -2.90
C LEU A 50 -2.22 42.34 -3.36
N LEU A 51 -2.00 42.52 -4.66
CA LEU A 51 -1.42 43.75 -5.21
C LEU A 51 -2.28 44.98 -4.90
N LYS A 52 -3.61 44.88 -5.08
CA LYS A 52 -4.55 45.95 -4.72
C LYS A 52 -4.51 46.31 -3.23
N HIS A 53 -4.36 45.29 -2.38
CA HIS A 53 -4.20 45.50 -0.94
C HIS A 53 -2.89 46.26 -0.64
N LEU A 54 -1.77 45.86 -1.26
CA LEU A 54 -0.47 46.52 -1.09
C LEU A 54 -0.49 47.97 -1.59
N ASP A 55 -1.12 48.25 -2.74
CA ASP A 55 -1.25 49.62 -3.27
C ASP A 55 -2.03 50.51 -2.30
N SER A 56 -3.07 49.95 -1.64
CA SER A 56 -3.85 50.68 -0.65
C SER A 56 -3.10 50.95 0.65
N GLU A 57 -2.20 50.05 1.05
CA GLU A 57 -1.48 50.11 2.33
C GLU A 57 -0.19 50.94 2.24
N PHE A 58 0.58 50.81 1.16
CA PHE A 58 1.88 51.46 0.99
C PHE A 58 1.87 52.64 0.00
N GLY A 59 0.83 52.74 -0.83
CA GLY A 59 0.73 53.70 -1.91
C GLY A 59 1.51 53.26 -3.15
N GLU A 60 0.84 53.22 -4.30
CA GLU A 60 1.39 52.76 -5.59
C GLU A 60 2.75 53.42 -5.93
N ASP A 61 2.88 54.73 -5.70
CA ASP A 61 4.10 55.48 -6.00
C ASP A 61 5.29 55.19 -5.06
N ASN A 62 5.05 54.50 -3.93
CA ASN A 62 6.09 54.15 -2.96
C ASN A 62 6.63 52.72 -3.17
N ILE A 63 5.95 51.87 -3.94
CA ILE A 63 6.43 50.55 -4.33
C ILE A 63 7.37 50.72 -5.52
N LEU A 64 8.67 50.49 -5.29
CA LEU A 64 9.70 50.56 -6.34
C LEU A 64 9.70 49.35 -7.25
N SER A 65 9.40 48.18 -6.69
CA SER A 65 9.43 46.92 -7.42
C SER A 65 8.53 45.87 -6.81
N VAL A 66 7.93 45.07 -7.68
CA VAL A 66 7.25 43.81 -7.36
C VAL A 66 7.99 42.69 -8.07
N SER A 67 8.33 41.65 -7.32
CA SER A 67 9.11 40.52 -7.80
C SER A 67 8.51 39.19 -7.38
N PHE A 68 8.74 38.15 -8.17
CA PHE A 68 8.08 36.86 -8.01
C PHE A 68 9.06 35.71 -7.85
N THR A 69 8.68 34.75 -7.02
CA THR A 69 9.32 33.43 -6.95
C THR A 69 8.25 32.33 -6.83
N GLY A 70 8.69 31.08 -6.70
CA GLY A 70 7.81 29.91 -6.59
C GLY A 70 7.30 29.37 -7.92
N SER A 71 6.52 28.29 -7.84
CA SER A 71 6.06 27.50 -9.00
C SER A 71 5.26 28.28 -10.05
N HIS A 72 4.47 29.27 -9.64
CA HIS A 72 3.68 30.12 -10.54
C HIS A 72 4.38 31.46 -10.81
N GLY A 73 5.46 31.76 -10.09
CA GLY A 73 6.13 33.06 -10.13
C GLY A 73 6.60 33.45 -11.53
N LYS A 74 7.10 32.49 -12.32
CA LYS A 74 7.62 32.76 -13.67
C LYS A 74 6.51 33.21 -14.65
N THR A 75 5.39 32.49 -14.66
CA THR A 75 4.26 32.85 -15.53
C THR A 75 3.66 34.18 -15.13
N LEU A 76 3.54 34.45 -13.82
CA LEU A 76 3.07 35.74 -13.32
C LEU A 76 4.04 36.86 -13.66
N SER A 77 5.35 36.65 -13.50
CA SER A 77 6.35 37.67 -13.81
C SER A 77 6.38 38.04 -15.28
N GLU A 78 6.24 37.05 -16.18
CA GLU A 78 6.15 37.27 -17.62
C GLU A 78 4.91 38.08 -17.99
N ARG A 79 3.77 37.80 -17.35
CA ARG A 79 2.51 38.55 -17.55
C ARG A 79 2.61 39.99 -17.06
N PHE A 80 3.20 40.20 -15.89
CA PHE A 80 3.27 41.50 -15.23
C PHE A 80 4.52 42.31 -15.59
N GLY A 81 5.42 41.78 -16.43
CA GLY A 81 6.71 42.42 -16.73
C GLY A 81 7.59 42.58 -15.49
N ALA A 82 7.49 41.67 -14.52
CA ALA A 82 8.18 41.72 -13.23
C ALA A 82 9.44 40.84 -13.21
N PHE A 83 10.28 41.04 -12.20
CA PHE A 83 11.45 40.19 -11.99
C PHE A 83 11.05 38.81 -11.43
N TYR A 84 11.74 37.77 -11.87
CA TYR A 84 11.59 36.41 -11.35
C TYR A 84 12.93 35.83 -10.95
N GLU A 85 12.94 35.13 -9.82
CA GLU A 85 14.04 34.26 -9.41
C GLU A 85 13.53 32.88 -9.00
N PHE A 86 14.36 31.86 -9.22
CA PHE A 86 14.12 30.51 -8.73
C PHE A 86 13.92 30.48 -7.21
N GLU A 87 12.97 29.66 -6.78
CA GLU A 87 12.59 29.49 -5.38
C GLU A 87 13.78 29.10 -4.51
N THR A 88 14.62 28.17 -4.95
CA THR A 88 15.78 27.69 -4.20
C THR A 88 16.74 28.83 -3.85
N ILE A 89 17.06 29.69 -4.82
CA ILE A 89 17.96 30.82 -4.60
C ILE A 89 17.31 31.82 -3.64
N SER A 90 16.04 32.12 -3.87
CA SER A 90 15.27 33.07 -3.04
C SER A 90 15.19 32.58 -1.58
N GLN A 91 14.92 31.30 -1.36
CA GLN A 91 14.87 30.72 -0.01
C GLN A 91 16.23 30.81 0.70
N VAL A 92 17.34 30.57 0.01
CA VAL A 92 18.68 30.71 0.59
C VAL A 92 18.97 32.16 0.98
N LEU A 93 18.67 33.12 0.08
CA LEU A 93 18.89 34.54 0.34
C LEU A 93 18.10 35.02 1.57
N GLY A 94 16.81 34.67 1.64
CA GLY A 94 15.98 35.02 2.79
C GLY A 94 16.45 34.32 4.08
N ALA A 95 16.85 33.05 4.00
CA ALA A 95 17.30 32.28 5.16
C ALA A 95 18.59 32.84 5.77
N VAL A 96 19.60 33.15 4.93
CA VAL A 96 20.85 33.75 5.40
C VAL A 96 20.62 35.16 5.94
N PHE A 97 19.66 35.91 5.40
CA PHE A 97 19.29 37.20 5.96
C PHE A 97 18.72 37.08 7.38
N ILE A 98 17.81 36.13 7.61
CA ILE A 98 17.18 35.90 8.93
C ILE A 98 18.15 35.25 9.93
N ARG A 99 18.99 34.33 9.46
CA ARG A 99 19.94 33.57 10.28
C ARG A 99 21.30 33.51 9.58
N PRO A 100 22.18 34.52 9.77
CA PRO A 100 23.42 34.68 8.99
C PRO A 100 24.44 33.55 9.10
N ASP A 101 24.36 32.71 10.12
CA ASP A 101 25.21 31.55 10.38
C ASP A 101 24.50 30.21 10.08
N VAL A 102 23.31 30.23 9.44
CA VAL A 102 22.56 29.01 9.09
C VAL A 102 23.40 28.09 8.22
N ARG A 103 23.40 26.80 8.56
CA ARG A 103 24.16 25.76 7.85
C ARG A 103 23.26 24.84 7.05
N THR A 104 22.04 24.60 7.54
CA THR A 104 21.10 23.71 6.87
C THR A 104 19.70 24.33 6.84
N ILE A 105 19.05 24.25 5.69
CA ILE A 105 17.66 24.66 5.49
C ILE A 105 16.87 23.43 5.06
N ILE A 106 15.89 23.06 5.88
CA ILE A 106 14.82 22.14 5.52
C ILE A 106 13.66 23.01 5.02
N SER A 107 13.26 22.85 3.76
CA SER A 107 12.14 23.57 3.17
C SER A 107 11.05 22.59 2.79
N MET A 108 9.85 22.71 3.36
CA MET A 108 8.71 21.85 3.02
C MET A 108 7.47 22.68 2.75
N GLY A 109 7.18 22.85 1.46
CA GLY A 109 6.00 23.54 0.95
C GLY A 109 4.83 22.60 0.64
N GLY A 110 3.94 23.07 -0.24
CA GLY A 110 2.76 22.34 -0.67
C GLY A 110 3.11 21.08 -1.48
N GLN A 111 3.75 21.23 -2.64
CA GLN A 111 4.16 20.11 -3.50
C GLN A 111 5.68 19.92 -3.56
N ASP A 112 6.41 20.84 -2.95
CA ASP A 112 7.85 20.98 -3.09
C ASP A 112 8.50 20.79 -1.72
N THR A 113 9.61 20.07 -1.69
CA THR A 113 10.37 19.75 -0.49
C THR A 113 11.83 19.68 -0.85
N SER A 114 12.65 20.42 -0.10
CA SER A 114 14.05 20.67 -0.42
C SER A 114 14.94 20.65 0.81
N LEU A 115 16.15 20.14 0.65
CA LEU A 115 17.26 20.28 1.59
C LEU A 115 18.31 21.18 0.96
N LEU A 116 18.76 22.20 1.68
CA LEU A 116 19.80 23.13 1.24
C LEU A 116 20.90 23.18 2.31
N GLN A 117 22.16 23.01 1.94
CA GLN A 117 23.31 23.12 2.86
C GLN A 117 24.20 24.28 2.44
N ILE A 118 24.60 25.08 3.42
CA ILE A 118 25.32 26.33 3.24
C ILE A 118 26.69 26.22 3.89
N ASN A 119 27.71 26.46 3.08
CA ASN A 119 29.07 26.58 3.56
C ASN A 119 29.42 28.06 3.73
N HIS A 120 29.95 28.43 4.90
CA HIS A 120 30.44 29.77 5.22
C HIS A 120 31.96 29.79 5.17
N TYR A 121 32.53 30.68 4.37
CA TYR A 121 33.97 30.84 4.31
C TYR A 121 34.48 31.77 5.42
N VAL A 122 35.64 31.42 5.99
CA VAL A 122 36.40 32.32 6.85
C VAL A 122 37.25 33.22 5.96
N ALA A 123 37.30 34.52 6.26
CA ALA A 123 38.13 35.46 5.52
C ALA A 123 39.61 35.05 5.59
N GLU A 124 40.16 34.57 4.48
CA GLU A 124 41.60 34.42 4.30
C GLU A 124 42.20 35.73 3.80
N SER A 125 43.49 35.94 4.06
CA SER A 125 44.23 37.19 3.78
C SER A 125 44.16 37.68 2.33
N SER A 126 43.74 36.83 1.38
CA SER A 126 43.56 37.15 -0.05
C SER A 126 42.14 37.52 -0.47
N LYS A 127 41.11 37.33 0.37
CA LYS A 127 39.71 37.78 0.12
C LYS A 127 39.07 38.25 1.44
N PRO A 128 38.91 39.57 1.65
CA PRO A 128 38.54 40.13 2.95
C PRO A 128 37.05 39.94 3.36
N ASP A 129 36.20 39.42 2.47
CA ASP A 129 34.76 39.30 2.75
C ASP A 129 34.40 37.93 3.31
N LYS A 130 33.69 37.92 4.46
CA LYS A 130 32.92 36.76 4.92
C LYS A 130 31.80 36.53 3.91
N GLY A 131 31.71 35.31 3.37
CA GLY A 131 30.71 34.95 2.38
C GLY A 131 30.20 33.54 2.60
N TRP A 132 29.16 33.17 1.85
CA TRP A 132 28.56 31.85 1.88
C TRP A 132 28.36 31.34 0.46
N GLU A 133 28.31 30.02 0.30
CA GLU A 133 27.87 29.34 -0.92
C GLU A 133 26.83 28.29 -0.59
N LEU A 134 25.94 28.01 -1.55
CA LEU A 134 25.08 26.83 -1.51
C LEU A 134 25.93 25.61 -1.90
N GLU A 135 26.43 24.90 -0.90
CA GLU A 135 27.29 23.72 -1.09
C GLU A 135 26.51 22.56 -1.70
N TYR A 136 25.27 22.37 -1.26
CA TYR A 136 24.44 21.27 -1.69
C TYR A 136 22.97 21.64 -1.69
N PHE A 137 22.23 21.09 -2.66
CA PHE A 137 20.77 21.07 -2.63
C PHE A 137 20.22 19.75 -3.14
N ASN A 138 19.06 19.35 -2.62
CA ASN A 138 18.27 18.22 -3.09
C ASN A 138 16.79 18.56 -3.00
N THR A 139 15.99 18.11 -3.96
CA THR A 139 14.53 18.35 -3.99
C THR A 139 13.78 17.05 -4.28
N ASN A 140 12.53 16.95 -3.85
CA ASN A 140 11.68 15.81 -4.20
C ASN A 140 11.41 15.74 -5.71
N GLY A 141 11.15 14.53 -6.22
CA GLY A 141 10.62 14.33 -7.57
C GLY A 141 9.15 14.79 -7.70
N PRO A 142 8.50 14.57 -8.84
CA PRO A 142 7.12 15.02 -9.11
C PRO A 142 6.03 14.37 -8.24
N CYS A 143 6.40 13.55 -7.26
CA CYS A 143 5.48 12.93 -6.33
C CYS A 143 5.29 13.84 -5.11
N ALA A 144 4.04 14.11 -4.74
CA ALA A 144 3.68 14.82 -3.51
C ALA A 144 3.91 14.00 -2.22
N SER A 145 4.44 12.77 -2.32
CA SER A 145 4.76 11.98 -1.13
C SER A 145 5.91 12.66 -0.38
N GLY A 146 5.72 12.92 0.91
CA GLY A 146 6.71 13.67 1.70
C GLY A 146 6.45 15.17 1.83
N THR A 147 5.36 15.73 1.26
CA THR A 147 5.14 17.18 1.20
C THR A 147 3.97 17.66 2.07
N GLY A 148 3.74 18.97 2.16
CA GLY A 148 2.58 19.54 2.86
C GLY A 148 1.24 19.10 2.28
N SER A 149 1.13 18.98 0.95
CA SER A 149 -0.08 18.49 0.27
C SER A 149 -0.42 17.07 0.67
N PHE A 150 0.57 16.22 0.92
CA PHE A 150 0.32 14.86 1.40
C PHE A 150 -0.34 14.86 2.78
N ILE A 151 0.13 15.71 3.70
CA ILE A 151 -0.48 15.90 5.02
C ILE A 151 -1.89 16.49 4.89
N ASP A 152 -2.08 17.52 4.06
CA ASP A 152 -3.38 18.13 3.81
C ASP A 152 -4.40 17.09 3.31
N GLN A 153 -4.01 16.27 2.34
CA GLN A 153 -4.84 15.20 1.79
C GLN A 153 -5.23 14.18 2.88
N GLN A 154 -4.29 13.76 3.74
CA GLN A 154 -4.59 12.80 4.81
C GLN A 154 -5.44 13.43 5.92
N ALA A 155 -5.20 14.69 6.27
CA ALA A 155 -5.98 15.41 7.26
C ALA A 155 -7.44 15.58 6.81
N GLN A 156 -7.66 16.00 5.57
CA GLN A 156 -9.01 16.11 5.00
C GLN A 156 -9.74 14.77 4.96
N ARG A 157 -9.02 13.67 4.68
CA ARG A 157 -9.59 12.32 4.74
C ARG A 157 -10.03 11.95 6.16
N LEU A 158 -9.17 12.18 7.15
CA LEU A 158 -9.46 11.89 8.55
C LEU A 158 -10.49 12.85 9.16
N ALA A 159 -10.69 14.03 8.58
CA ALA A 159 -11.70 14.99 9.00
C ALA A 159 -13.10 14.37 9.08
N THR A 160 -13.46 13.48 8.14
CA THR A 160 -14.76 12.77 8.18
C THR A 160 -14.95 11.86 9.40
N SER A 161 -13.85 11.47 10.06
CA SER A 161 -13.85 10.70 11.31
C SER A 161 -13.82 11.61 12.55
N MET A 162 -13.40 12.87 12.40
CA MET A 162 -13.35 13.88 13.46
C MET A 162 -14.66 14.69 13.55
N TYR A 163 -15.26 14.99 12.40
CA TYR A 163 -16.50 15.76 12.29
C TYR A 163 -17.63 14.87 11.81
N VAL A 164 -18.75 14.91 12.53
CA VAL A 164 -19.98 14.27 12.08
C VAL A 164 -20.68 15.24 11.12
N LYS A 165 -20.57 14.99 9.80
CA LYS A 165 -21.43 15.53 8.72
C LYS A 165 -21.20 16.97 8.18
N GLU A 166 -20.08 17.66 8.40
CA GLU A 166 -19.84 18.95 7.71
C GLU A 166 -18.95 18.80 6.47
N LYS A 167 -19.41 19.39 5.35
CA LYS A 167 -18.72 19.40 4.05
C LYS A 167 -17.79 20.60 4.01
N ALA A 168 -16.50 20.37 3.76
CA ALA A 168 -15.51 21.40 3.43
C ALA A 168 -15.99 22.29 2.27
N LYS A 169 -16.45 23.51 2.56
CA LYS A 169 -16.93 24.48 1.56
C LYS A 169 -16.14 25.79 1.50
N SER A 170 -15.30 26.10 2.49
CA SER A 170 -14.53 27.36 2.53
C SER A 170 -13.07 27.18 2.97
N LYS A 171 -12.24 28.19 2.68
CA LYS A 171 -10.83 28.30 3.13
C LYS A 171 -10.71 28.10 4.66
N ASP A 172 -11.62 28.72 5.42
CA ASP A 172 -11.66 28.66 6.88
C ASP A 172 -11.86 27.24 7.42
N GLU A 173 -12.47 26.34 6.64
CA GLU A 173 -12.78 24.98 7.08
C GLU A 173 -11.57 24.05 6.97
N ILE A 174 -10.73 24.19 5.94
CA ILE A 174 -9.48 23.44 5.80
C ILE A 174 -8.52 23.80 6.93
N ASP A 175 -8.39 25.09 7.24
CA ASP A 175 -7.51 25.55 8.30
C ASP A 175 -7.98 25.05 9.68
N ARG A 176 -9.31 24.96 9.92
CA ARG A 176 -9.88 24.31 11.12
C ARG A 176 -9.58 22.82 11.18
N ILE A 177 -9.78 22.09 10.06
CA ILE A 177 -9.48 20.65 9.97
C ILE A 177 -8.02 20.39 10.34
N LEU A 178 -7.10 21.17 9.79
CA LEU A 178 -5.67 21.03 10.04
C LEU A 178 -5.31 21.35 11.51
N ALA A 179 -5.88 22.41 12.07
CA ALA A 179 -5.67 22.74 13.48
C ALA A 179 -6.15 21.63 14.42
N ASP A 180 -7.32 21.06 14.16
CA ASP A 180 -7.85 19.94 14.95
C ASP A 180 -7.05 18.66 14.75
N PHE A 181 -6.58 18.41 13.53
CA PHE A 181 -5.72 17.29 13.19
C PHE A 181 -4.41 17.35 14.00
N ILE A 182 -3.73 18.50 14.00
CA ILE A 182 -2.50 18.73 14.77
C ILE A 182 -2.77 18.54 16.26
N ARG A 183 -3.81 19.19 16.79
CA ARG A 183 -4.20 19.12 18.21
C ARG A 183 -4.51 17.70 18.66
N LEU A 184 -5.14 16.89 17.81
CA LEU A 184 -5.47 15.50 18.12
C LEU A 184 -4.21 14.64 18.14
N GLY A 185 -3.33 14.76 17.12
CA GLY A 185 -2.08 14.00 17.06
C GLY A 185 -1.11 14.30 18.20
N LEU A 186 -1.06 15.57 18.67
CA LEU A 186 -0.24 15.96 19.82
C LEU A 186 -0.63 15.25 21.13
N LYS A 187 -1.84 14.69 21.24
CA LYS A 187 -2.26 13.90 22.40
C LYS A 187 -1.66 12.49 22.41
N SER A 188 -1.10 12.02 21.28
CA SER A 188 -0.50 10.69 21.21
C SER A 188 0.89 10.69 21.83
N GLU A 189 1.11 9.73 22.74
CA GLU A 189 2.42 9.41 23.29
C GLU A 189 3.14 8.30 22.51
N ARG A 190 2.41 7.58 21.64
CA ARG A 190 2.94 6.41 20.92
C ARG A 190 2.40 6.36 19.48
N PRO A 191 3.18 6.79 18.47
CA PRO A 191 2.73 6.79 17.08
C PRO A 191 2.40 5.37 16.59
N ALA A 192 1.34 5.24 15.78
CA ALA A 192 1.07 4.02 15.04
C ALA A 192 2.08 3.86 13.89
N ASN A 193 2.37 2.62 13.48
CA ASN A 193 3.21 2.39 12.32
C ASN A 193 2.39 2.57 11.03
N VAL A 194 2.54 3.72 10.38
CA VAL A 194 1.85 4.07 9.13
C VAL A 194 2.85 4.03 7.97
N ALA A 195 2.55 3.27 6.92
CA ALA A 195 3.35 3.26 5.70
C ALA A 195 3.21 4.59 4.93
N CYS A 196 4.25 5.42 4.90
CA CYS A 196 4.18 6.76 4.31
C CYS A 196 4.73 6.88 2.88
N ARG A 197 5.21 5.80 2.25
CA ARG A 197 5.92 5.85 0.96
C ARG A 197 5.17 6.59 -0.16
N CYS A 198 3.84 6.45 -0.21
CA CYS A 198 2.98 7.08 -1.21
C CYS A 198 1.61 7.38 -0.61
N THR A 199 1.00 8.50 -1.03
CA THR A 199 -0.32 8.97 -0.58
C THR A 199 -1.44 7.93 -0.70
N VAL A 200 -1.33 7.01 -1.67
CA VAL A 200 -2.30 5.93 -1.91
C VAL A 200 -2.09 4.74 -0.96
N PHE A 201 -0.83 4.40 -0.68
CA PHE A 201 -0.48 3.34 0.25
C PHE A 201 -0.83 3.75 1.68
N THR A 202 -0.45 4.96 2.07
CA THR A 202 -0.75 5.54 3.38
C THR A 202 -2.25 5.52 3.66
N LYS A 203 -3.07 5.89 2.67
CA LYS A 203 -4.53 5.83 2.78
C LYS A 203 -5.03 4.44 3.15
N SER A 204 -4.60 3.44 2.39
CA SER A 204 -5.06 2.06 2.56
C SER A 204 -4.67 1.54 3.94
N ASP A 205 -3.42 1.80 4.36
CA ASP A 205 -2.89 1.39 5.66
C ASP A 205 -3.61 2.08 6.83
N MET A 206 -3.81 3.41 6.76
CA MET A 206 -4.55 4.18 7.76
C MET A 206 -5.98 3.64 7.95
N ILE A 207 -6.70 3.38 6.86
CA ILE A 207 -8.06 2.83 6.93
C ILE A 207 -8.08 1.44 7.56
N HIS A 208 -7.09 0.60 7.27
CA HIS A 208 -6.95 -0.70 7.93
C HIS A 208 -6.68 -0.56 9.44
N LEU A 209 -5.82 0.38 9.84
CA LEU A 209 -5.58 0.69 11.25
C LEU A 209 -6.85 1.19 11.95
N GLN A 210 -7.61 2.10 11.31
CA GLN A 210 -8.90 2.56 11.84
C GLN A 210 -9.89 1.41 12.01
N ASN A 211 -10.01 0.51 11.02
CA ASN A 211 -10.92 -0.63 11.08
C ASN A 211 -10.53 -1.67 12.15
N LYS A 212 -9.24 -1.72 12.55
CA LYS A 212 -8.76 -2.48 13.73
C LYS A 212 -9.00 -1.73 15.05
N GLY A 213 -9.52 -0.52 14.97
CA GLY A 213 -9.82 0.35 16.10
C GLY A 213 -8.61 1.13 16.61
N GLU A 214 -7.50 1.21 15.88
CA GLU A 214 -6.39 2.07 16.31
C GLU A 214 -6.86 3.50 16.55
N LYS A 215 -6.29 4.13 17.58
CA LYS A 215 -6.68 5.46 18.01
C LYS A 215 -6.32 6.47 16.92
N LEU A 216 -7.25 7.39 16.64
CA LEU A 216 -7.05 8.38 15.59
C LEU A 216 -5.84 9.27 15.89
N GLU A 217 -5.63 9.64 17.16
CA GLU A 217 -4.45 10.38 17.60
C GLU A 217 -3.13 9.64 17.32
N ASP A 218 -3.09 8.32 17.48
CA ASP A 218 -1.89 7.49 17.24
C ASP A 218 -1.61 7.36 15.74
N ILE A 219 -2.66 7.23 14.91
CA ILE A 219 -2.53 7.21 13.44
C ILE A 219 -2.02 8.56 12.92
N ILE A 220 -2.57 9.67 13.41
CA ILE A 220 -2.14 11.02 13.02
C ILE A 220 -0.67 11.26 13.36
N HIS A 221 -0.26 10.90 14.58
CA HIS A 221 1.14 11.01 15.00
C HIS A 221 2.05 10.07 14.20
N GLY A 222 1.60 8.85 13.92
CA GLY A 222 2.27 7.90 13.04
C GLY A 222 2.51 8.44 11.63
N LEU A 223 1.54 9.15 11.08
CA LEU A 223 1.64 9.78 9.76
C LEU A 223 2.75 10.84 9.71
N THR A 224 2.83 11.74 10.69
CA THR A 224 3.84 12.81 10.69
C THR A 224 5.25 12.27 10.93
N VAL A 225 5.38 11.25 11.79
CA VAL A 225 6.64 10.51 11.98
C VAL A 225 7.05 9.80 10.70
N GLY A 226 6.13 9.11 10.03
CA GLY A 226 6.42 8.46 8.75
C GLY A 226 6.75 9.46 7.64
N ASN A 227 6.16 10.66 7.65
CA ASN A 227 6.49 11.73 6.72
C ASN A 227 7.91 12.29 6.95
N ALA A 228 8.32 12.49 8.21
CA ALA A 228 9.69 12.85 8.56
C ALA A 228 10.68 11.74 8.16
N ARG A 229 10.32 10.47 8.41
CA ARG A 229 11.12 9.31 8.01
C ARG A 229 11.36 9.27 6.50
N ASN A 230 10.32 9.51 5.70
CA ASN A 230 10.47 9.60 4.25
C ASN A 230 11.47 10.69 3.87
N TYR A 231 11.34 11.90 4.43
CA TYR A 231 12.27 13.00 4.19
C TYR A 231 13.71 12.59 4.49
N MET A 232 13.93 11.91 5.62
CA MET A 232 15.25 11.40 5.99
C MET A 232 15.79 10.41 4.93
N SER A 233 14.97 9.45 4.49
CA SER A 233 15.42 8.46 3.50
C SER A 233 15.65 9.04 2.10
N THR A 234 14.75 9.90 1.61
CA THR A 234 14.73 10.31 0.19
C THR A 234 15.44 11.63 -0.09
N ILE A 235 15.49 12.54 0.89
CA ILE A 235 16.07 13.89 0.71
C ILE A 235 17.41 14.02 1.43
N VAL A 236 17.48 13.64 2.71
CA VAL A 236 18.72 13.70 3.50
C VAL A 236 19.67 12.56 3.13
N SER A 237 19.11 11.35 2.96
CA SER A 237 19.84 10.13 2.68
C SER A 237 20.94 9.87 3.73
N ASN A 238 22.22 9.82 3.34
CA ASN A 238 23.34 9.57 4.26
C ASN A 238 24.10 10.84 4.66
N ARG A 239 23.51 12.02 4.45
CA ARG A 239 24.18 13.30 4.74
C ARG A 239 24.09 13.65 6.22
N VAL A 240 25.19 14.17 6.73
CA VAL A 240 25.22 14.84 8.03
C VAL A 240 24.69 16.25 7.85
N LEU A 241 23.67 16.61 8.63
CA LEU A 241 23.12 17.97 8.66
C LEU A 241 23.83 18.75 9.76
N GLU A 242 24.31 19.94 9.41
CA GLU A 242 25.03 20.82 10.33
C GLU A 242 24.08 21.84 10.96
N ASP A 243 24.26 22.07 12.26
CA ASP A 243 23.60 23.16 12.98
C ASP A 243 24.26 24.52 12.70
N PRO A 244 23.50 25.63 12.67
CA PRO A 244 22.05 25.71 12.92
C PRO A 244 21.20 25.21 11.75
N ILE A 245 20.24 24.33 12.04
CA ILE A 245 19.23 23.84 11.09
C ILE A 245 17.95 24.66 11.23
N ILE A 246 17.48 25.27 10.14
CA ILE A 246 16.18 25.94 10.11
C ILE A 246 15.15 25.13 9.31
N PHE A 247 13.88 25.19 9.73
CA PHE A 247 12.74 24.58 9.04
C PHE A 247 11.77 25.64 8.54
N ILE A 248 11.57 25.70 7.22
CA ILE A 248 10.83 26.74 6.50
C ILE A 248 9.76 26.14 5.59
N GLY A 249 8.86 26.99 5.08
CA GLY A 249 7.75 26.59 4.20
C GLY A 249 6.45 26.31 4.96
N GLY A 250 5.35 26.06 4.24
CA GLY A 250 4.02 25.92 4.84
C GLY A 250 3.94 24.84 5.94
N LEU A 251 4.72 23.75 5.82
CA LEU A 251 4.67 22.65 6.77
C LEU A 251 5.41 22.96 8.09
N SER A 252 6.27 23.98 8.14
CA SER A 252 6.91 24.41 9.41
C SER A 252 5.91 25.01 10.40
N MET A 253 4.71 25.39 9.94
CA MET A 253 3.59 25.82 10.79
C MET A 253 2.90 24.64 11.49
N ASN A 254 3.17 23.39 11.08
CA ASN A 254 2.58 22.21 11.70
C ASN A 254 3.44 21.75 12.89
N GLU A 255 3.03 22.12 14.10
CA GLU A 255 3.75 21.79 15.35
C GLU A 255 4.00 20.28 15.52
N LEU A 256 3.10 19.43 15.05
CA LEU A 256 3.26 17.98 15.12
C LEU A 256 4.34 17.47 14.15
N GLN A 257 4.46 18.07 12.97
CA GLN A 257 5.56 17.78 12.05
C GLN A 257 6.90 18.32 12.57
N VAL A 258 6.89 19.53 13.17
CA VAL A 258 8.08 20.10 13.84
C VAL A 258 8.54 19.18 14.97
N LYS A 259 7.62 18.65 15.78
CA LYS A 259 7.92 17.65 16.82
C LYS A 259 8.59 16.41 16.22
N ALA A 260 8.05 15.87 15.13
CA ALA A 260 8.64 14.70 14.46
C ALA A 260 10.07 14.97 13.95
N PHE A 261 10.34 16.13 13.35
CA PHE A 261 11.72 16.48 12.96
C PHE A 261 12.64 16.73 14.14
N ARG A 262 12.14 17.24 15.26
CA ARG A 262 12.95 17.42 16.49
C ARG A 262 13.40 16.11 17.12
N GLU A 263 12.74 14.98 16.83
CA GLU A 263 13.24 13.66 17.21
C GLU A 263 14.55 13.31 16.49
N TYR A 264 14.73 13.79 15.26
CA TYR A 264 15.98 13.65 14.50
C TYR A 264 16.97 14.78 14.78
N PHE A 265 16.46 16.01 14.92
CA PHE A 265 17.26 17.23 15.07
C PHE A 265 16.80 18.04 16.28
N PRO A 266 17.28 17.74 17.51
CA PRO A 266 16.84 18.44 18.72
C PRO A 266 17.05 19.97 18.68
N GLY A 267 18.05 20.44 17.92
CA GLY A 267 18.36 21.85 17.71
C GLY A 267 17.52 22.57 16.65
N LEU A 268 16.57 21.90 15.99
CA LEU A 268 15.79 22.46 14.86
C LEU A 268 15.06 23.76 15.23
N ILE A 269 15.33 24.80 14.43
CA ILE A 269 14.76 26.14 14.59
C ILE A 269 13.67 26.36 13.54
N VAL A 270 12.49 26.80 13.96
CA VAL A 270 11.50 27.40 13.04
C VAL A 270 11.68 28.92 13.13
N PRO A 271 12.21 29.58 12.09
CA PRO A 271 12.52 31.01 12.15
C PRO A 271 11.24 31.87 12.12
N PRO A 272 11.33 33.16 12.49
CA PRO A 272 10.27 34.11 12.15
C PRO A 272 10.10 34.18 10.63
N TYR A 273 8.89 34.49 10.14
CA TYR A 273 8.57 34.57 8.71
C TYR A 273 8.82 33.26 7.93
N ASN A 274 8.79 32.11 8.60
CA ASN A 274 9.17 30.80 8.03
C ASN A 274 8.46 30.45 6.71
N THR A 275 7.24 30.91 6.49
CA THR A 275 6.48 30.71 5.24
C THR A 275 6.84 31.70 4.14
N SER A 276 7.40 32.86 4.49
CA SER A 276 7.65 33.99 3.60
C SER A 276 9.13 34.20 3.26
N ILE A 277 10.01 33.27 3.66
CA ILE A 277 11.46 33.37 3.42
C ILE A 277 11.81 33.44 1.93
N GLY A 278 11.10 32.72 1.06
CA GLY A 278 11.28 32.81 -0.40
C GLY A 278 10.93 34.22 -0.92
N ALA A 279 9.78 34.75 -0.50
CA ALA A 279 9.34 36.11 -0.84
C ALA A 279 10.35 37.18 -0.36
N LEU A 280 10.87 37.04 0.86
CA LEU A 280 11.93 37.91 1.38
C LEU A 280 13.19 37.89 0.50
N GLY A 281 13.64 36.70 0.11
CA GLY A 281 14.85 36.55 -0.69
C GLY A 281 14.78 37.21 -2.06
N VAL A 282 13.65 37.05 -2.77
CA VAL A 282 13.48 37.70 -4.08
C VAL A 282 13.39 39.23 -3.95
N ALA A 283 12.77 39.75 -2.89
CA ALA A 283 12.75 41.18 -2.60
C ALA A 283 14.17 41.73 -2.32
N LEU A 284 14.94 41.04 -1.48
CA LEU A 284 16.33 41.40 -1.18
C LEU A 284 17.22 41.37 -2.43
N GLN A 285 17.01 40.39 -3.30
CA GLN A 285 17.77 40.26 -4.53
C GLN A 285 17.49 41.43 -5.48
N VAL A 286 16.22 41.76 -5.69
CA VAL A 286 15.84 42.89 -6.55
C VAL A 286 16.36 44.22 -6.00
N MET A 287 16.29 44.41 -4.68
CA MET A 287 16.91 45.56 -4.00
C MET A 287 18.42 45.63 -4.27
N SER A 288 19.14 44.50 -4.20
CA SER A 288 20.58 44.45 -4.50
C SER A 288 20.91 44.79 -5.96
N LEU A 289 20.03 44.40 -6.89
CA LEU A 289 20.14 44.69 -8.32
C LEU A 289 19.68 46.11 -8.68
N LYS A 290 19.05 46.83 -7.75
CA LYS A 290 18.44 48.16 -7.96
C LYS A 290 17.51 48.19 -9.19
N LYS A 291 16.73 47.12 -9.39
CA LYS A 291 15.71 47.08 -10.44
C LYS A 291 14.42 47.68 -9.91
N GLU A 292 13.75 48.43 -10.78
CA GLU A 292 12.45 49.02 -10.53
C GLU A 292 11.47 48.55 -11.59
N ASN A 293 10.24 48.28 -11.18
CA ASN A 293 9.13 47.94 -12.07
C ASN A 293 7.81 48.35 -11.45
N ARG A 294 6.82 48.65 -12.30
CA ARG A 294 5.43 48.83 -11.88
C ARG A 294 4.59 47.70 -12.45
N VAL A 295 3.67 47.22 -11.63
CA VAL A 295 2.74 46.15 -11.99
C VAL A 295 1.33 46.70 -11.91
N ASP A 296 0.54 46.49 -12.96
CA ASP A 296 -0.89 46.84 -12.97
C ASP A 296 -1.71 45.64 -12.45
N PRO A 297 -2.41 45.75 -11.30
CA PRO A 297 -3.21 44.66 -10.74
C PRO A 297 -4.37 44.19 -11.64
N ASP A 298 -4.81 45.00 -12.61
CA ASP A 298 -5.94 44.68 -13.50
C ASP A 298 -5.53 44.01 -14.82
N MET A 299 -4.22 43.90 -15.14
CA MET A 299 -3.71 43.22 -16.35
C MET A 299 -4.19 41.77 -16.51
N ILE A 300 -4.56 41.10 -15.42
CA ILE A 300 -5.07 39.72 -15.42
C ILE A 300 -6.45 39.60 -16.09
N ARG A 301 -7.27 40.66 -16.10
CA ARG A 301 -8.69 40.57 -16.52
C ARG A 301 -8.89 40.46 -18.03
N ASP A 302 -7.95 40.96 -18.85
CA ASP A 302 -8.19 41.13 -20.30
C ASP A 302 -7.78 39.95 -21.19
N THR A 303 -7.02 38.96 -20.69
CA THR A 303 -6.42 37.91 -21.54
C THR A 303 -7.00 36.50 -21.36
N ALA A 304 -7.98 36.30 -20.48
CA ALA A 304 -8.62 34.99 -20.26
C ALA A 304 -9.38 34.42 -21.49
N LYS A 305 -9.48 35.17 -22.60
CA LYS A 305 -10.33 34.81 -23.74
C LYS A 305 -9.64 34.17 -24.96
N ASN A 306 -8.30 34.10 -25.09
CA ASN A 306 -7.70 33.87 -26.43
C ASN A 306 -6.41 33.03 -26.54
N PHE A 307 -6.19 32.01 -25.70
CA PHE A 307 -5.17 30.99 -26.04
C PHE A 307 -5.83 29.63 -26.31
N PRO A 308 -5.72 29.05 -27.52
CA PRO A 308 -6.17 27.68 -27.76
C PRO A 308 -5.27 26.74 -26.96
N VAL A 309 -5.81 26.15 -25.90
CA VAL A 309 -5.11 25.16 -25.10
C VAL A 309 -5.06 23.86 -25.89
N SER A 310 -3.89 23.54 -26.44
CA SER A 310 -3.65 22.25 -27.09
C SER A 310 -3.60 21.15 -26.02
N ALA A 311 -4.71 20.47 -25.78
CA ALA A 311 -4.78 19.28 -24.95
C ALA A 311 -5.18 18.06 -25.81
N PRO A 312 -4.63 16.86 -25.57
CA PRO A 312 -5.05 15.68 -26.31
C PRO A 312 -6.50 15.35 -25.98
N ALA A 313 -7.36 15.20 -26.99
CA ALA A 313 -8.78 14.93 -26.81
C ALA A 313 -9.11 13.42 -26.90
N ALA A 314 -10.10 13.00 -26.13
CA ALA A 314 -10.74 11.68 -26.21
C ALA A 314 -12.15 11.81 -26.83
N PRO A 315 -12.76 10.71 -27.32
CA PRO A 315 -14.12 10.74 -27.84
C PRO A 315 -15.13 11.19 -26.78
N ARG A 316 -16.21 11.84 -27.23
CA ARG A 316 -17.32 12.25 -26.36
C ARG A 316 -17.91 11.06 -25.60
N LEU A 317 -18.24 11.26 -24.31
CA LEU A 317 -18.91 10.25 -23.50
C LEU A 317 -20.39 10.13 -23.90
N GLU A 318 -20.79 8.96 -24.39
CA GLU A 318 -22.17 8.68 -24.80
C GLU A 318 -22.64 7.32 -24.26
N LEU A 319 -23.87 7.24 -23.76
CA LEU A 319 -24.47 5.98 -23.30
C LEU A 319 -25.54 5.54 -24.32
N LYS A 320 -25.26 4.48 -25.09
CA LYS A 320 -26.12 4.06 -26.22
C LYS A 320 -26.76 2.69 -26.02
N ASN A 321 -25.98 1.74 -25.52
CA ASN A 321 -26.34 0.32 -25.46
C ASN A 321 -26.67 -0.12 -24.02
N THR A 322 -26.13 0.57 -23.02
CA THR A 322 -26.37 0.25 -21.61
C THR A 322 -27.64 0.93 -21.13
N VAL A 323 -28.57 0.13 -20.59
CA VAL A 323 -29.73 0.66 -19.87
C VAL A 323 -29.28 1.04 -18.47
N PHE A 324 -29.23 2.34 -18.18
CA PHE A 324 -28.93 2.85 -16.85
C PHE A 324 -30.21 2.95 -16.03
N GLN A 325 -30.36 2.07 -15.05
CA GLN A 325 -31.44 2.13 -14.06
C GLN A 325 -30.93 2.84 -12.82
N ASP A 326 -31.69 3.81 -12.29
CA ASP A 326 -31.41 4.37 -10.98
C ASP A 326 -31.57 3.29 -9.90
N THR A 327 -30.99 3.51 -8.72
CA THR A 327 -31.16 2.56 -7.62
C THR A 327 -32.58 2.69 -7.10
N ASP A 328 -33.47 1.79 -7.52
CA ASP A 328 -34.87 1.79 -7.10
C ASP A 328 -35.01 1.91 -5.57
N GLU A 329 -35.97 2.73 -5.14
CA GLU A 329 -36.47 2.67 -3.76
C GLU A 329 -37.10 1.29 -3.56
N VAL A 330 -36.78 0.64 -2.44
CA VAL A 330 -37.39 -0.66 -2.13
C VAL A 330 -38.89 -0.42 -1.94
N GLN A 331 -39.71 -1.08 -2.76
CA GLN A 331 -41.15 -0.96 -2.65
C GLN A 331 -41.59 -1.40 -1.24
N LYS A 332 -42.26 -0.49 -0.51
CA LYS A 332 -42.75 -0.76 0.83
C LYS A 332 -43.73 -1.94 0.76
N THR A 333 -43.31 -3.08 1.30
CA THR A 333 -44.19 -4.23 1.44
C THR A 333 -45.11 -3.98 2.63
N ASP A 334 -46.43 -4.16 2.46
CA ASP A 334 -47.41 -3.99 3.53
C ASP A 334 -47.34 -5.22 4.46
N ILE A 335 -46.47 -5.17 5.48
CA ILE A 335 -46.18 -6.31 6.37
C ILE A 335 -47.28 -6.43 7.43
N ARG A 336 -48.31 -7.24 7.16
CA ARG A 336 -49.46 -7.42 8.07
C ARG A 336 -49.27 -8.54 9.10
N LYS A 337 -48.22 -9.35 8.96
CA LYS A 337 -47.88 -10.49 9.85
C LYS A 337 -46.36 -10.56 9.98
N ARG A 338 -45.88 -11.16 11.08
CA ARG A 338 -44.45 -11.39 11.28
C ARG A 338 -43.87 -12.24 10.14
N ILE A 339 -42.94 -11.69 9.37
CA ILE A 339 -42.31 -12.38 8.23
C ILE A 339 -40.91 -12.88 8.59
N LYS A 340 -40.52 -14.01 8.00
CA LYS A 340 -39.17 -14.56 8.13
C LYS A 340 -38.24 -13.89 7.14
N VAL A 341 -37.08 -13.45 7.61
CA VAL A 341 -36.14 -12.64 6.84
C VAL A 341 -34.70 -13.05 7.08
N TYR A 342 -33.83 -12.69 6.13
CA TYR A 342 -32.39 -12.95 6.19
C TYR A 342 -31.64 -11.64 5.99
N LEU A 343 -30.63 -11.40 6.83
CA LEU A 343 -29.88 -10.15 6.84
C LEU A 343 -28.44 -10.40 6.37
N GLY A 344 -28.04 -9.75 5.29
CA GLY A 344 -26.65 -9.67 4.88
C GLY A 344 -26.10 -8.28 5.17
N ILE A 345 -24.90 -8.22 5.70
CA ILE A 345 -24.20 -6.95 6.00
C ILE A 345 -22.84 -6.98 5.30
N ASP A 346 -22.60 -6.02 4.41
CA ASP A 346 -21.32 -5.80 3.74
C ASP A 346 -20.58 -4.66 4.44
N ILE A 347 -19.51 -5.01 5.16
CA ILE A 347 -18.68 -4.09 5.91
C ILE A 347 -17.42 -3.80 5.10
N GLY A 348 -17.56 -2.89 4.14
CA GLY A 348 -16.46 -2.38 3.35
C GLY A 348 -15.54 -1.46 4.16
N SER A 349 -14.38 -1.12 3.58
CA SER A 349 -13.40 -0.22 4.19
C SER A 349 -13.88 1.23 4.22
N THR A 350 -14.69 1.63 3.23
CA THR A 350 -15.22 2.99 3.07
C THR A 350 -16.71 3.07 3.42
N THR A 351 -17.49 2.03 3.09
CA THR A 351 -18.94 2.00 3.29
C THR A 351 -19.42 0.69 3.90
N THR A 352 -20.41 0.80 4.77
CA THR A 352 -21.12 -0.32 5.40
C THR A 352 -22.53 -0.34 4.86
N LYS A 353 -22.96 -1.51 4.37
CA LYS A 353 -24.28 -1.72 3.80
C LYS A 353 -24.98 -2.91 4.41
N TYR A 354 -26.31 -2.93 4.36
CA TYR A 354 -27.06 -4.16 4.54
C TYR A 354 -28.16 -4.32 3.48
N ALA A 355 -28.52 -5.58 3.24
CA ALA A 355 -29.71 -5.97 2.52
C ALA A 355 -30.50 -6.95 3.39
N LEU A 356 -31.78 -6.65 3.60
CA LEU A 356 -32.74 -7.54 4.23
C LEU A 356 -33.61 -8.17 3.15
N ILE A 357 -33.63 -9.50 3.10
CA ILE A 357 -34.40 -10.26 2.10
C ILE A 357 -35.48 -11.12 2.77
N ASN A 358 -36.59 -11.33 2.06
CA ASN A 358 -37.62 -12.29 2.44
C ASN A 358 -37.29 -13.71 1.94
N GLU A 359 -38.20 -14.67 2.12
CA GLU A 359 -38.00 -16.05 1.66
C GLU A 359 -37.92 -16.18 0.13
N ASP A 360 -38.55 -15.27 -0.61
CA ASP A 360 -38.52 -15.21 -2.08
C ASP A 360 -37.28 -14.48 -2.63
N ARG A 361 -36.31 -14.15 -1.77
CA ARG A 361 -35.08 -13.41 -2.11
C ARG A 361 -35.32 -11.99 -2.65
N ALA A 362 -36.51 -11.43 -2.43
CA ALA A 362 -36.78 -10.03 -2.70
C ALA A 362 -36.14 -9.16 -1.60
N ILE A 363 -35.46 -8.08 -2.00
CA ILE A 363 -34.95 -7.07 -1.07
C ILE A 363 -36.14 -6.28 -0.53
N ILE A 364 -36.38 -6.35 0.78
CA ILE A 364 -37.50 -5.65 1.45
C ILE A 364 -37.03 -4.45 2.27
N HIS A 365 -35.74 -4.37 2.59
CA HIS A 365 -35.12 -3.19 3.19
C HIS A 365 -33.63 -3.18 2.88
N LYS A 366 -33.04 -2.00 2.69
CA LYS A 366 -31.61 -1.82 2.43
C LYS A 366 -31.12 -0.52 3.03
N CYS A 367 -29.83 -0.46 3.35
CA CYS A 367 -29.19 0.80 3.73
C CYS A 367 -27.73 0.80 3.29
N TYR A 368 -27.25 1.96 2.86
CA TYR A 368 -25.88 2.21 2.41
C TYR A 368 -25.36 3.47 3.12
N VAL A 369 -24.31 3.33 3.94
CA VAL A 369 -23.73 4.48 4.67
C VAL A 369 -22.20 4.42 4.71
N PRO A 370 -21.52 5.56 4.91
CA PRO A 370 -20.08 5.57 5.18
C PRO A 370 -19.71 4.83 6.48
N THR A 371 -18.64 4.04 6.44
CA THR A 371 -18.11 3.28 7.60
C THR A 371 -17.37 4.17 8.60
N GLN A 372 -16.74 5.25 8.13
CA GLN A 372 -16.03 6.24 8.96
C GLN A 372 -14.99 5.60 9.91
N GLY A 373 -14.33 4.51 9.50
CA GLY A 373 -13.36 3.79 10.32
C GLY A 373 -13.95 3.13 11.58
N LYS A 374 -15.28 3.06 11.70
CA LYS A 374 -16.01 2.64 12.91
C LYS A 374 -16.98 1.51 12.59
N PRO A 375 -16.49 0.33 12.13
CA PRO A 375 -17.35 -0.71 11.56
C PRO A 375 -18.44 -1.22 12.52
N ILE A 376 -18.14 -1.40 13.80
CA ILE A 376 -19.13 -1.86 14.79
C ILE A 376 -20.16 -0.76 15.09
N GLU A 377 -19.73 0.45 15.40
CA GLU A 377 -20.63 1.57 15.74
C GLU A 377 -21.59 1.92 14.59
N VAL A 378 -21.08 1.91 13.35
CA VAL A 378 -21.89 2.11 12.16
C VAL A 378 -22.88 0.96 11.98
N THR A 379 -22.47 -0.29 12.20
CA THR A 379 -23.38 -1.44 12.18
C THR A 379 -24.47 -1.27 13.23
N GLN A 380 -24.16 -0.88 14.47
CA GLN A 380 -25.16 -0.61 15.50
C GLN A 380 -26.17 0.47 15.07
N ARG A 381 -25.70 1.56 14.44
CA ARG A 381 -26.56 2.61 13.89
C ARG A 381 -27.50 2.07 12.81
N LEU A 382 -26.98 1.23 11.92
CA LEU A 382 -27.77 0.58 10.87
C LEU A 382 -28.82 -0.37 11.45
N LEU A 383 -28.47 -1.15 12.47
CA LEU A 383 -29.42 -2.06 13.14
C LEU A 383 -30.50 -1.30 13.92
N ARG A 384 -30.17 -0.14 14.53
CA ARG A 384 -31.18 0.76 15.13
C ARG A 384 -32.15 1.30 14.10
N HIS A 385 -31.63 1.73 12.95
CA HIS A 385 -32.46 2.20 11.85
C HIS A 385 -33.40 1.11 11.33
N LEU A 386 -32.86 -0.10 11.11
CA LEU A 386 -33.64 -1.27 10.71
C LEU A 386 -34.75 -1.60 11.71
N HIS A 387 -34.42 -1.60 13.02
CA HIS A 387 -35.39 -1.89 14.07
C HIS A 387 -36.49 -0.82 14.16
N GLY A 388 -36.13 0.47 13.99
CA GLY A 388 -37.07 1.58 13.99
C GLY A 388 -38.06 1.54 12.82
N ASP A 389 -37.59 1.14 11.64
CA ASP A 389 -38.39 1.06 10.42
C ASP A 389 -39.29 -0.19 10.37
N MET A 390 -38.81 -1.34 10.87
CA MET A 390 -39.48 -2.65 10.73
C MET A 390 -40.22 -3.14 11.98
N LYS A 391 -40.33 -2.32 13.04
CA LYS A 391 -41.10 -2.49 14.29
C LYS A 391 -41.63 -3.91 14.60
N THR A 392 -40.80 -4.82 15.14
CA THR A 392 -41.17 -6.21 15.56
C THR A 392 -41.85 -7.14 14.53
N GLU A 393 -42.11 -6.67 13.32
CA GLU A 393 -42.82 -7.38 12.25
C GLU A 393 -41.92 -8.37 11.48
N ILE A 394 -40.68 -8.58 11.94
CA ILE A 394 -39.71 -9.46 11.31
C ILE A 394 -39.12 -10.50 12.28
N GLU A 395 -38.79 -11.66 11.74
CA GLU A 395 -38.00 -12.72 12.38
C GLU A 395 -36.72 -12.95 11.57
N ILE A 396 -35.57 -12.53 12.09
CA ILE A 396 -34.27 -12.72 11.44
C ILE A 396 -33.83 -14.18 11.62
N ALA A 397 -34.00 -14.98 10.58
CA ALA A 397 -33.68 -16.41 10.56
C ALA A 397 -32.23 -16.73 10.21
N GLY A 398 -31.47 -15.73 9.74
CA GLY A 398 -30.05 -15.86 9.49
C GLY A 398 -29.37 -14.51 9.26
N VAL A 399 -28.14 -14.39 9.74
CA VAL A 399 -27.28 -13.22 9.52
C VAL A 399 -25.97 -13.63 8.88
N ALA A 400 -25.61 -12.94 7.79
CA ALA A 400 -24.30 -13.06 7.15
C ALA A 400 -23.53 -11.74 7.19
N THR A 401 -22.21 -11.82 7.32
CA THR A 401 -21.31 -10.68 7.14
C THR A 401 -20.32 -10.92 6.00
N THR A 402 -20.05 -9.86 5.23
CA THR A 402 -19.03 -9.83 4.17
C THR A 402 -18.27 -8.50 4.15
N GLY A 403 -17.36 -8.32 3.20
CA GLY A 403 -16.45 -7.16 3.12
C GLY A 403 -15.21 -7.28 4.01
N SER A 404 -14.40 -6.22 4.07
CA SER A 404 -13.13 -6.21 4.82
C SER A 404 -13.29 -6.25 6.35
N GLY A 405 -14.39 -5.72 6.90
CA GLY A 405 -14.72 -5.74 8.33
C GLY A 405 -15.56 -6.93 8.77
N ARG A 406 -15.77 -7.93 7.89
CA ARG A 406 -16.70 -9.07 8.10
C ARG A 406 -16.45 -9.87 9.37
N ASN A 407 -15.19 -10.08 9.72
CA ASN A 407 -14.81 -10.86 10.91
C ASN A 407 -15.17 -10.11 12.18
N VAL A 408 -14.81 -8.81 12.24
CA VAL A 408 -15.09 -7.92 13.38
C VAL A 408 -16.58 -7.86 13.66
N VAL A 409 -17.37 -7.55 12.65
CA VAL A 409 -18.82 -7.41 12.81
C VAL A 409 -19.50 -8.77 12.92
N GLY A 410 -19.00 -9.81 12.26
CA GLY A 410 -19.52 -11.17 12.34
C GLY A 410 -19.42 -11.73 13.76
N ASP A 411 -18.30 -11.53 14.44
CA ASP A 411 -18.12 -11.92 15.83
C ASP A 411 -19.01 -11.12 16.78
N PHE A 412 -19.05 -9.81 16.58
CA PHE A 412 -19.86 -8.88 17.36
C PHE A 412 -21.35 -9.26 17.32
N LEU A 413 -21.89 -9.57 16.13
CA LEU A 413 -23.28 -9.98 15.94
C LEU A 413 -23.55 -11.45 16.27
N ASN A 414 -22.48 -12.25 16.40
CA ASN A 414 -22.56 -13.71 16.36
C ASN A 414 -23.22 -14.23 15.06
N ALA A 415 -22.79 -13.69 13.92
CA ALA A 415 -23.30 -14.03 12.61
C ALA A 415 -23.22 -15.54 12.34
N ASP A 416 -24.21 -16.03 11.59
CA ASP A 416 -24.35 -17.44 11.21
C ASP A 416 -23.40 -17.84 10.09
N MET A 417 -23.01 -16.86 9.27
CA MET A 417 -22.10 -17.02 8.16
C MET A 417 -21.21 -15.80 8.04
N ILE A 418 -19.92 -16.03 7.83
CA ILE A 418 -18.96 -15.01 7.45
C ILE A 418 -18.41 -15.46 6.10
N ILE A 419 -18.56 -14.64 5.07
CA ILE A 419 -18.23 -14.98 3.69
C ILE A 419 -17.38 -13.86 3.07
N ASP A 420 -16.40 -14.22 2.25
CA ASP A 420 -15.60 -13.23 1.53
C ASP A 420 -16.45 -12.48 0.49
N GLU A 421 -15.97 -11.28 0.13
CA GLU A 421 -16.72 -10.35 -0.72
C GLU A 421 -16.82 -10.82 -2.18
N ILE A 422 -15.82 -11.54 -2.70
CA ILE A 422 -15.82 -12.06 -4.07
C ILE A 422 -16.95 -13.06 -4.23
N THR A 423 -17.04 -14.03 -3.30
CA THR A 423 -18.10 -15.04 -3.32
C THR A 423 -19.48 -14.40 -3.10
N ALA A 424 -19.58 -13.39 -2.22
CA ALA A 424 -20.84 -12.69 -1.97
C ALA A 424 -21.34 -11.92 -3.21
N HIS A 425 -20.49 -11.10 -3.85
CA HIS A 425 -20.86 -10.38 -5.08
C HIS A 425 -21.20 -11.35 -6.21
N ALA A 426 -20.42 -12.42 -6.40
CA ALA A 426 -20.69 -13.43 -7.41
C ALA A 426 -22.06 -14.08 -7.22
N ARG A 427 -22.39 -14.49 -5.99
CA ARG A 427 -23.68 -15.11 -5.68
C ARG A 427 -24.84 -14.14 -5.91
N GLY A 428 -24.68 -12.88 -5.52
CA GLY A 428 -25.68 -11.83 -5.74
C GLY A 428 -25.88 -11.52 -7.23
N ALA A 429 -24.80 -11.44 -8.01
CA ALA A 429 -24.86 -11.19 -9.45
C ALA A 429 -25.59 -12.30 -10.20
N VAL A 430 -25.25 -13.57 -9.92
CA VAL A 430 -25.91 -14.75 -10.50
C VAL A 430 -27.41 -14.80 -10.17
N GLU A 431 -27.80 -14.36 -8.96
CA GLU A 431 -29.22 -14.33 -8.58
C GLU A 431 -30.02 -13.32 -9.42
N ILE A 432 -29.41 -12.19 -9.76
CA ILE A 432 -30.04 -11.16 -10.58
C ILE A 432 -30.02 -11.56 -12.06
N ASP A 433 -28.92 -12.10 -12.54
CA ASP A 433 -28.70 -12.44 -13.94
C ASP A 433 -27.90 -13.75 -14.04
N PRO A 434 -28.55 -14.89 -14.26
CA PRO A 434 -27.87 -16.19 -14.36
C PRO A 434 -26.85 -16.30 -15.51
N ASP A 435 -26.97 -15.43 -16.53
CA ASP A 435 -26.11 -15.43 -17.71
C ASP A 435 -24.87 -14.54 -17.53
N VAL A 436 -24.74 -13.84 -16.40
CA VAL A 436 -23.56 -13.01 -16.10
C VAL A 436 -22.30 -13.87 -16.05
N ASP A 437 -21.29 -13.47 -16.82
CA ASP A 437 -20.01 -14.19 -16.89
C ASP A 437 -18.83 -13.37 -16.39
N THR A 438 -18.99 -12.05 -16.27
CA THR A 438 -17.93 -11.14 -15.84
C THR A 438 -18.50 -10.07 -14.93
N ILE A 439 -17.86 -9.87 -13.78
CA ILE A 439 -18.22 -8.81 -12.85
C ILE A 439 -17.06 -7.83 -12.78
N PHE A 440 -17.38 -6.57 -13.05
CA PHE A 440 -16.53 -5.44 -12.69
C PHE A 440 -17.07 -4.82 -11.42
N GLU A 441 -16.29 -4.79 -10.36
CA GLU A 441 -16.66 -4.10 -9.12
C GLU A 441 -15.61 -3.04 -8.83
N ILE A 442 -16.03 -1.78 -8.72
CA ILE A 442 -15.14 -0.71 -8.28
C ILE A 442 -15.67 -0.21 -6.94
N GLY A 443 -14.94 -0.51 -5.88
CA GLY A 443 -15.26 -0.11 -4.53
C GLY A 443 -14.72 1.28 -4.18
N GLY A 444 -14.70 1.55 -2.88
CA GLY A 444 -14.12 2.78 -2.33
C GLY A 444 -12.59 2.78 -2.35
N GLN A 445 -11.94 1.68 -1.97
CA GLN A 445 -10.46 1.54 -1.89
C GLN A 445 -9.90 0.45 -2.79
N ASP A 446 -10.73 -0.49 -3.20
CA ASP A 446 -10.33 -1.63 -4.00
C ASP A 446 -11.24 -1.76 -5.21
N SER A 447 -10.72 -2.45 -6.21
CA SER A 447 -11.38 -2.73 -7.46
C SER A 447 -11.16 -4.20 -7.75
N LYS A 448 -12.24 -4.90 -8.14
CA LYS A 448 -12.28 -6.35 -8.27
C LYS A 448 -12.76 -6.72 -9.66
N TYR A 449 -12.10 -7.71 -10.25
CA TYR A 449 -12.54 -8.41 -11.44
C TYR A 449 -12.91 -9.82 -11.02
N ILE A 450 -14.05 -10.33 -11.49
CA ILE A 450 -14.50 -11.71 -11.23
C ILE A 450 -14.97 -12.31 -12.55
N TYR A 451 -14.42 -13.47 -12.91
CA TYR A 451 -14.90 -14.29 -14.00
C TYR A 451 -15.71 -15.46 -13.45
N LEU A 452 -16.92 -15.62 -13.98
CA LEU A 452 -17.83 -16.68 -13.60
C LEU A 452 -17.88 -17.76 -14.69
N ALA A 453 -17.96 -19.01 -14.26
CA ALA A 453 -18.28 -20.14 -15.12
C ALA A 453 -19.24 -21.07 -14.38
N ASN A 454 -20.32 -21.47 -15.04
CA ASN A 454 -21.38 -22.29 -14.44
C ASN A 454 -21.90 -21.69 -13.12
N THR A 455 -22.09 -20.37 -13.07
CA THR A 455 -22.53 -19.61 -11.87
C THR A 455 -21.54 -19.56 -10.69
N TYR A 456 -20.32 -20.08 -10.84
CA TYR A 456 -19.28 -20.03 -9.81
C TYR A 456 -18.08 -19.17 -10.21
N PRO A 457 -17.44 -18.45 -9.26
CA PRO A 457 -16.15 -17.81 -9.49
C PRO A 457 -15.07 -18.81 -9.91
N LEU A 458 -14.46 -18.56 -11.07
CA LEU A 458 -13.39 -19.38 -11.63
C LEU A 458 -12.07 -18.62 -11.77
N ASP A 459 -12.12 -17.31 -11.99
CA ASP A 459 -10.96 -16.42 -11.90
C ASP A 459 -11.37 -15.14 -11.19
N PHE A 460 -10.41 -14.51 -10.52
CA PHE A 460 -10.61 -13.20 -9.93
C PHE A 460 -9.28 -12.46 -9.84
N ASP A 461 -9.36 -11.14 -9.86
CA ASP A 461 -8.22 -10.30 -9.54
C ASP A 461 -8.67 -9.05 -8.79
N MET A 462 -7.73 -8.45 -8.09
CA MET A 462 -7.95 -7.19 -7.38
C MET A 462 -6.74 -6.30 -7.57
N ASN A 463 -6.94 -4.99 -7.53
CA ASN A 463 -5.82 -4.06 -7.44
C ASN A 463 -4.86 -4.50 -6.31
N LYS A 464 -3.57 -4.67 -6.62
CA LYS A 464 -2.59 -5.33 -5.73
C LYS A 464 -2.47 -4.62 -4.37
N VAL A 465 -1.77 -3.49 -4.32
CA VAL A 465 -1.61 -2.68 -3.09
C VAL A 465 -2.10 -1.23 -3.29
N CYS A 466 -2.33 -0.82 -4.53
CA CYS A 466 -2.62 0.56 -4.89
C CYS A 466 -4.13 0.80 -5.09
N ALA A 467 -4.75 1.65 -4.26
CA ALA A 467 -6.13 2.13 -4.40
C ALA A 467 -6.35 3.17 -5.53
N ALA A 468 -5.43 3.22 -6.51
CA ALA A 468 -5.58 4.12 -7.65
C ALA A 468 -6.79 3.74 -8.51
N GLY A 469 -7.50 4.74 -9.04
CA GLY A 469 -8.66 4.51 -9.92
C GLY A 469 -9.92 3.98 -9.21
N THR A 470 -10.07 4.23 -7.91
CA THR A 470 -11.22 3.75 -7.11
C THR A 470 -12.26 4.85 -6.87
N GLY A 471 -13.44 4.50 -6.35
CA GLY A 471 -14.52 5.47 -6.10
C GLY A 471 -14.16 6.56 -5.08
N SER A 472 -13.25 6.30 -4.14
CA SER A 472 -12.79 7.34 -3.21
C SER A 472 -11.95 8.42 -3.89
N PHE A 473 -11.21 8.07 -4.95
CA PHE A 473 -10.45 9.04 -5.73
C PHE A 473 -11.38 9.98 -6.53
N LEU A 474 -12.43 9.43 -7.16
CA LEU A 474 -13.48 10.23 -7.79
C LEU A 474 -14.11 11.22 -6.82
N HIS A 475 -14.47 10.75 -5.63
CA HIS A 475 -15.10 11.58 -4.62
C HIS A 475 -14.16 12.69 -4.11
N GLU A 476 -12.88 12.38 -3.89
CA GLU A 476 -11.86 13.37 -3.49
C GLU A 476 -11.69 14.47 -4.54
N LEU A 477 -11.56 14.10 -5.82
CA LEU A 477 -11.42 15.08 -6.89
C LEU A 477 -12.70 15.90 -7.09
N ALA A 478 -13.88 15.27 -7.09
CA ALA A 478 -15.15 15.99 -7.18
C ALA A 478 -15.26 17.05 -6.08
N ASN A 479 -14.97 16.68 -4.83
CA ASN A 479 -14.97 17.61 -3.69
C ASN A 479 -13.96 18.74 -3.86
N LYS A 480 -12.75 18.46 -4.37
CA LYS A 480 -11.71 19.47 -4.63
C LYS A 480 -12.18 20.56 -5.60
N TYR A 481 -13.01 20.21 -6.57
CA TYR A 481 -13.61 21.13 -7.54
C TYR A 481 -15.00 21.65 -7.12
N GLY A 482 -15.45 21.33 -5.90
CA GLY A 482 -16.77 21.77 -5.40
C GLY A 482 -17.96 21.07 -6.06
N ILE A 483 -17.73 19.95 -6.74
CA ILE A 483 -18.75 19.17 -7.46
C ILE A 483 -19.31 18.09 -6.55
N ASN A 484 -20.64 17.96 -6.48
CA ASN A 484 -21.28 16.84 -5.84
C ASN A 484 -21.10 15.56 -6.69
N ILE A 485 -20.46 14.55 -6.10
CA ILE A 485 -20.26 13.26 -6.77
C ILE A 485 -21.58 12.56 -7.15
N VAL A 486 -22.66 12.84 -6.41
CA VAL A 486 -24.00 12.30 -6.67
C VAL A 486 -24.80 13.29 -7.51
N GLY A 487 -25.21 12.86 -8.71
CA GLY A 487 -26.00 13.67 -9.66
C GLY A 487 -25.17 14.66 -10.45
N GLU A 488 -24.58 15.66 -9.80
CA GLU A 488 -23.93 16.80 -10.48
C GLU A 488 -22.72 16.38 -11.33
N PHE A 489 -21.83 15.54 -10.80
CA PHE A 489 -20.62 15.11 -11.50
C PHE A 489 -20.91 14.43 -12.84
N GLN A 490 -21.90 13.53 -12.89
CA GLN A 490 -22.22 12.82 -14.13
C GLN A 490 -22.79 13.77 -15.20
N ASP A 491 -23.57 14.77 -14.80
CA ASP A 491 -24.18 15.72 -15.72
C ASP A 491 -23.12 16.63 -16.34
N ILE A 492 -22.13 17.07 -15.54
CA ILE A 492 -20.96 17.83 -16.00
C ILE A 492 -20.09 16.99 -16.95
N ALA A 493 -19.79 15.74 -16.58
CA ALA A 493 -18.95 14.89 -17.43
C ALA A 493 -19.62 14.52 -18.77
N LEU A 494 -20.94 14.31 -18.79
CA LEU A 494 -21.70 13.96 -20.00
C LEU A 494 -21.96 15.18 -20.91
N SER A 495 -21.84 16.41 -20.42
CA SER A 495 -21.99 17.61 -21.23
C SER A 495 -20.75 17.95 -22.07
N SER A 496 -19.60 17.36 -21.74
CA SER A 496 -18.33 17.55 -22.46
C SER A 496 -18.46 17.24 -23.96
N LEU A 497 -17.87 18.11 -24.78
CA LEU A 497 -17.77 17.94 -26.23
C LEU A 497 -16.39 17.46 -26.66
N SER A 498 -15.35 17.75 -25.88
CA SER A 498 -13.96 17.39 -26.18
C SER A 498 -13.22 16.96 -24.91
N PRO A 499 -13.56 15.79 -24.31
CA PRO A 499 -12.93 15.29 -23.11
C PRO A 499 -11.40 15.30 -23.22
N VAL A 500 -10.69 15.74 -22.18
CA VAL A 500 -9.21 15.71 -22.19
C VAL A 500 -8.68 14.32 -21.84
N LYS A 501 -7.63 13.88 -22.52
CA LYS A 501 -6.92 12.64 -22.17
C LYS A 501 -5.93 12.91 -21.04
N LEU A 502 -6.25 12.41 -19.86
CA LEU A 502 -5.36 12.46 -18.69
C LEU A 502 -4.49 11.20 -18.62
N ALA A 503 -3.44 11.22 -17.81
CA ALA A 503 -2.70 10.02 -17.43
C ALA A 503 -3.64 8.96 -16.83
N GLU A 504 -3.32 7.68 -17.02
CA GLU A 504 -4.16 6.55 -16.60
C GLU A 504 -3.48 5.61 -15.59
N ARG A 505 -2.24 5.92 -15.18
CA ARG A 505 -1.42 4.99 -14.36
C ARG A 505 -1.60 5.15 -12.86
N CYS A 506 -1.48 6.37 -12.34
CA CYS A 506 -1.46 6.68 -10.91
C CYS A 506 -2.37 7.88 -10.65
N THR A 507 -3.09 7.86 -9.53
CA THR A 507 -3.97 8.96 -9.11
C THR A 507 -3.23 10.26 -8.86
N VAL A 508 -1.97 10.20 -8.40
CA VAL A 508 -1.13 11.40 -8.22
C VAL A 508 -0.89 12.08 -9.58
N PHE A 509 -0.54 11.32 -10.62
CA PHE A 509 -0.33 11.87 -11.96
C PHE A 509 -1.63 12.31 -12.63
N MET A 510 -2.73 11.57 -12.42
CA MET A 510 -4.07 11.99 -12.87
C MET A 510 -4.44 13.34 -12.26
N GLU A 511 -4.20 13.53 -10.95
CA GLU A 511 -4.45 14.79 -10.25
C GLU A 511 -3.54 15.91 -10.75
N SER A 512 -2.24 15.65 -10.94
CA SER A 512 -1.28 16.62 -11.50
C SER A 512 -1.69 17.08 -12.90
N ASP A 513 -2.10 16.17 -13.78
CA ASP A 513 -2.59 16.51 -15.12
C ASP A 513 -3.85 17.37 -15.04
N LEU A 514 -4.79 16.98 -14.17
CA LEU A 514 -6.06 17.70 -14.00
C LEU A 514 -5.82 19.13 -13.49
N VAL A 515 -4.94 19.31 -12.51
CA VAL A 515 -4.51 20.63 -12.03
C VAL A 515 -3.81 21.42 -13.15
N SER A 516 -2.88 20.81 -13.89
CA SER A 516 -2.14 21.48 -14.97
C SER A 516 -3.06 21.94 -16.11
N PHE A 517 -4.01 21.08 -16.54
CA PHE A 517 -4.94 21.44 -17.60
C PHE A 517 -5.98 22.46 -17.14
N HIS A 518 -6.44 22.37 -15.89
CA HIS A 518 -7.31 23.39 -15.31
C HIS A 518 -6.63 24.76 -15.27
N GLN A 519 -5.36 24.82 -14.85
CA GLN A 519 -4.55 26.04 -14.85
C GLN A 519 -4.34 26.62 -16.25
N LYS A 520 -4.29 25.76 -17.28
CA LYS A 520 -4.21 26.20 -18.68
C LYS A 520 -5.54 26.75 -19.21
N GLY A 521 -6.66 26.58 -18.49
CA GLY A 521 -7.98 27.05 -18.89
C GLY A 521 -8.86 26.00 -19.58
N VAL A 522 -8.55 24.70 -19.45
CA VAL A 522 -9.44 23.63 -19.93
C VAL A 522 -10.73 23.64 -19.10
N ALA A 523 -11.87 23.51 -19.79
CA ALA A 523 -13.20 23.53 -19.20
C ALA A 523 -13.41 22.35 -18.23
N LEU A 524 -14.24 22.57 -17.21
CA LEU A 524 -14.44 21.59 -16.13
C LEU A 524 -15.11 20.31 -16.62
N GLU A 525 -16.08 20.44 -17.54
CA GLU A 525 -16.75 19.34 -18.23
C GLU A 525 -15.75 18.40 -18.93
N ASP A 526 -14.78 18.97 -19.66
CA ASP A 526 -13.77 18.20 -20.39
C ASP A 526 -12.81 17.49 -19.43
N LEU A 527 -12.47 18.12 -18.30
CA LEU A 527 -11.67 17.53 -17.23
C LEU A 527 -12.39 16.37 -16.54
N MET A 528 -13.68 16.53 -16.20
CA MET A 528 -14.47 15.48 -15.54
C MET A 528 -14.72 14.29 -16.46
N ALA A 529 -14.98 14.54 -17.74
CA ALA A 529 -15.11 13.49 -18.75
C ALA A 529 -13.78 12.73 -18.95
N GLY A 530 -12.66 13.45 -19.00
CA GLY A 530 -11.32 12.88 -19.05
C GLY A 530 -11.01 11.99 -17.85
N LEU A 531 -11.44 12.41 -16.66
CA LEU A 531 -11.28 11.65 -15.42
C LEU A 531 -12.02 10.30 -15.46
N CYS A 532 -13.25 10.27 -16.00
CA CYS A 532 -14.00 9.03 -16.20
C CYS A 532 -13.23 8.03 -17.08
N TYR A 533 -12.67 8.49 -18.20
CA TYR A 533 -11.84 7.64 -19.07
C TYR A 533 -10.61 7.11 -18.35
N SER A 534 -9.88 7.98 -17.65
CA SER A 534 -8.66 7.58 -16.93
C SER A 534 -8.91 6.51 -15.87
N ILE A 535 -10.06 6.53 -15.21
CA ILE A 535 -10.44 5.51 -14.21
C ILE A 535 -10.75 4.18 -14.88
N VAL A 536 -11.51 4.19 -15.98
CA VAL A 536 -11.83 2.97 -16.74
C VAL A 536 -10.56 2.34 -17.32
N HIS A 537 -9.70 3.14 -17.95
CA HIS A 537 -8.42 2.66 -18.46
C HIS A 537 -7.52 2.14 -17.34
N ASN A 538 -7.49 2.83 -16.20
CA ASN A 538 -6.75 2.35 -15.03
C ASN A 538 -7.25 0.97 -14.57
N TYR A 539 -8.57 0.82 -14.40
CA TYR A 539 -9.19 -0.44 -14.00
C TYR A 539 -8.86 -1.57 -14.99
N LEU A 540 -9.05 -1.34 -16.29
CA LEU A 540 -8.76 -2.33 -17.33
C LEU A 540 -7.27 -2.69 -17.37
N ASN A 541 -6.37 -1.71 -17.23
CA ASN A 541 -4.92 -1.95 -17.35
C ASN A 541 -4.28 -2.50 -16.05
N ARG A 542 -4.91 -2.32 -14.89
CA ARG A 542 -4.32 -2.66 -13.58
C ARG A 542 -5.02 -3.78 -12.83
N VAL A 543 -6.30 -4.03 -13.12
CA VAL A 543 -7.09 -5.07 -12.45
C VAL A 543 -7.43 -6.17 -13.45
N VAL A 544 -7.97 -5.81 -14.61
CA VAL A 544 -8.36 -6.81 -15.63
C VAL A 544 -7.14 -7.31 -16.42
N GLU A 545 -6.21 -6.42 -16.77
CA GLU A 545 -5.02 -6.70 -17.56
C GLU A 545 -5.32 -7.48 -18.86
N LYS A 546 -4.77 -8.71 -19.00
CA LYS A 546 -4.99 -9.60 -20.14
C LYS A 546 -6.04 -10.69 -19.86
N ARG A 547 -6.79 -10.58 -18.76
CA ARG A 547 -7.81 -11.57 -18.38
C ARG A 547 -8.98 -11.52 -19.34
N LYS A 548 -9.71 -12.64 -19.39
CA LYS A 548 -10.84 -12.83 -20.28
C LYS A 548 -12.02 -11.95 -19.85
N ILE A 549 -12.41 -10.98 -20.66
CA ILE A 549 -13.69 -10.29 -20.46
C ILE A 549 -14.74 -11.08 -21.25
N GLY A 550 -15.69 -11.71 -20.56
CA GLY A 550 -16.78 -12.48 -21.17
C GLY A 550 -17.80 -11.61 -21.90
N GLN A 551 -18.94 -12.16 -22.30
CA GLN A 551 -19.96 -11.46 -23.08
C GLN A 551 -20.89 -10.62 -22.22
N ARG A 552 -21.26 -11.11 -21.03
CA ARG A 552 -22.28 -10.49 -20.18
C ARG A 552 -21.62 -9.91 -18.93
N VAL A 553 -21.21 -8.66 -19.06
CA VAL A 553 -20.46 -7.90 -18.04
C VAL A 553 -21.42 -7.15 -17.14
N MET A 554 -21.37 -7.40 -15.82
CA MET A 554 -22.10 -6.66 -14.81
C MET A 554 -21.19 -5.68 -14.08
N PHE A 555 -21.59 -4.42 -13.95
CA PHE A 555 -20.81 -3.39 -13.26
C PHE A 555 -21.43 -2.99 -11.93
N LEU A 556 -20.63 -3.10 -10.86
CA LEU A 556 -21.02 -2.99 -9.46
C LEU A 556 -20.14 -2.00 -8.69
N GLY A 557 -20.55 -1.70 -7.46
CA GLY A 557 -19.82 -0.82 -6.55
C GLY A 557 -20.21 0.65 -6.68
N GLY A 558 -19.58 1.53 -5.90
CA GLY A 558 -19.98 2.94 -5.79
C GLY A 558 -19.99 3.70 -7.11
N PRO A 559 -18.93 3.64 -7.94
CA PRO A 559 -18.86 4.32 -9.23
C PRO A 559 -19.86 3.81 -10.28
N SER A 560 -20.45 2.61 -10.11
CA SER A 560 -21.55 2.15 -10.97
C SER A 560 -22.84 2.97 -10.78
N LEU A 561 -22.91 3.80 -9.74
CA LEU A 561 -23.98 4.78 -9.53
C LEU A 561 -23.79 6.05 -10.37
N ASN A 562 -22.63 6.24 -10.98
CA ASN A 562 -22.34 7.42 -11.78
C ASN A 562 -22.47 7.10 -13.28
N LYS A 563 -23.48 7.70 -13.93
CA LYS A 563 -23.80 7.44 -15.34
C LYS A 563 -22.64 7.75 -16.30
N ALA A 564 -21.81 8.74 -15.99
CA ALA A 564 -20.65 9.08 -16.83
C ALA A 564 -19.55 8.00 -16.78
N VAL A 565 -19.36 7.34 -15.63
CA VAL A 565 -18.42 6.22 -15.51
C VAL A 565 -18.93 4.99 -16.27
N VAL A 566 -20.24 4.72 -16.19
CA VAL A 566 -20.89 3.66 -17.00
C VAL A 566 -20.72 3.94 -18.49
N ALA A 567 -20.93 5.20 -18.92
CA ALA A 567 -20.70 5.61 -20.30
C ALA A 567 -19.24 5.39 -20.69
N ALA A 568 -18.28 5.76 -19.85
CA ALA A 568 -16.86 5.54 -20.13
C ALA A 568 -16.54 4.05 -20.33
N PHE A 569 -17.09 3.15 -19.51
CA PHE A 569 -16.94 1.70 -19.74
C PHE A 569 -17.52 1.25 -21.08
N GLU A 570 -18.73 1.69 -21.42
CA GLU A 570 -19.36 1.35 -22.70
C GLU A 570 -18.51 1.83 -23.89
N ASN A 571 -17.98 3.06 -23.82
CA ASN A 571 -17.17 3.66 -24.89
C ASN A 571 -15.84 2.94 -25.04
N VAL A 572 -15.19 2.56 -23.95
CA VAL A 572 -13.90 1.85 -23.98
C VAL A 572 -14.05 0.39 -24.40
N LEU A 573 -15.13 -0.29 -23.97
CA LEU A 573 -15.39 -1.69 -24.32
C LEU A 573 -16.04 -1.85 -25.71
N GLY A 574 -16.66 -0.79 -26.24
CA GLY A 574 -17.43 -0.82 -27.48
C GLY A 574 -18.71 -1.64 -27.41
N ARG A 575 -19.23 -1.92 -26.20
CA ARG A 575 -20.45 -2.72 -25.97
C ARG A 575 -21.14 -2.34 -24.66
N GLY A 576 -22.44 -2.60 -24.58
CA GLY A 576 -23.23 -2.38 -23.38
C GLY A 576 -22.83 -3.30 -22.22
N ILE A 577 -23.09 -2.83 -20.99
CA ILE A 577 -22.88 -3.58 -19.75
C ILE A 577 -24.17 -3.63 -18.94
N VAL A 578 -24.28 -4.58 -18.01
CA VAL A 578 -25.42 -4.74 -17.10
C VAL A 578 -25.19 -3.91 -15.84
N VAL A 579 -26.13 -3.02 -15.55
CA VAL A 579 -26.15 -2.18 -14.35
C VAL A 579 -27.44 -2.49 -13.58
N PRO A 580 -27.42 -3.42 -12.60
CA PRO A 580 -28.64 -3.91 -11.99
C PRO A 580 -29.23 -2.91 -10.97
N PRO A 581 -30.53 -3.06 -10.62
CA PRO A 581 -31.11 -2.34 -9.49
C PRO A 581 -30.44 -2.79 -8.19
N HIS A 582 -30.43 -1.92 -7.18
CA HIS A 582 -29.82 -2.19 -5.85
C HIS A 582 -28.32 -2.59 -5.87
N ARG A 583 -27.60 -2.30 -6.96
CA ARG A 583 -26.17 -2.64 -7.15
C ARG A 583 -25.23 -2.17 -6.04
N GLU A 584 -25.60 -1.12 -5.32
CA GLU A 584 -24.84 -0.56 -4.19
C GLU A 584 -24.81 -1.47 -2.95
N VAL A 585 -25.76 -2.40 -2.83
CA VAL A 585 -25.85 -3.36 -1.72
C VAL A 585 -25.67 -4.81 -2.17
N LEU A 586 -25.19 -5.06 -3.39
CA LEU A 586 -25.19 -6.42 -3.97
C LEU A 586 -24.33 -7.42 -3.17
N GLY A 587 -23.18 -7.00 -2.64
CA GLY A 587 -22.38 -7.84 -1.75
C GLY A 587 -23.15 -8.26 -0.49
N ALA A 588 -23.92 -7.34 0.10
CA ALA A 588 -24.78 -7.64 1.24
C ALA A 588 -25.94 -8.58 0.84
N TYR A 589 -26.52 -8.36 -0.34
CA TYR A 589 -27.57 -9.20 -0.89
C TYR A 589 -27.10 -10.65 -1.10
N GLY A 590 -25.95 -10.84 -1.77
CA GLY A 590 -25.40 -12.17 -1.99
C GLY A 590 -25.00 -12.88 -0.68
N ALA A 591 -24.56 -12.13 0.34
CA ALA A 591 -24.35 -12.68 1.68
C ALA A 591 -25.68 -13.15 2.32
N ALA A 592 -26.76 -12.38 2.19
CA ALA A 592 -28.08 -12.74 2.69
C ALA A 592 -28.64 -14.00 2.01
N VAL A 593 -28.51 -14.10 0.68
CA VAL A 593 -28.88 -15.29 -0.09
C VAL A 593 -28.06 -16.51 0.34
N SER A 594 -26.75 -16.33 0.56
CA SER A 594 -25.86 -17.43 0.98
C SER A 594 -26.25 -18.00 2.35
N VAL A 595 -26.57 -17.16 3.33
CA VAL A 595 -27.02 -17.66 4.65
C VAL A 595 -28.41 -18.27 4.59
N GLN A 596 -29.31 -17.75 3.75
CA GLN A 596 -30.61 -18.38 3.52
C GLN A 596 -30.46 -19.81 3.01
N GLU A 597 -29.64 -20.02 1.99
CA GLU A 597 -29.36 -21.36 1.43
C GLU A 597 -28.74 -22.28 2.48
N LYS A 598 -27.76 -21.79 3.24
CA LYS A 598 -27.12 -22.55 4.33
C LYS A 598 -28.15 -23.01 5.37
N MET A 599 -29.02 -22.12 5.82
CA MET A 599 -30.06 -22.44 6.81
C MET A 599 -31.10 -23.41 6.23
N GLY A 600 -31.48 -23.24 4.97
CA GLY A 600 -32.39 -24.15 4.26
C GLY A 600 -31.85 -25.58 4.17
N ARG A 601 -30.58 -25.75 3.79
CA ARG A 601 -29.92 -27.07 3.73
C ARG A 601 -29.85 -27.74 5.12
N CYS A 602 -29.57 -26.99 6.17
CA CYS A 602 -29.53 -27.52 7.54
C CYS A 602 -30.91 -28.04 8.01
N LEU A 603 -32.00 -27.37 7.60
CA LEU A 603 -33.37 -27.81 7.88
C LEU A 603 -33.73 -29.09 7.12
N GLN A 604 -33.39 -29.16 5.82
CA GLN A 604 -33.65 -30.33 4.97
C GLN A 604 -32.88 -31.58 5.42
N ALA A 605 -31.60 -31.42 5.78
CA ALA A 605 -30.76 -32.51 6.28
C ALA A 605 -31.32 -33.14 7.57
N ARG A 606 -31.97 -32.34 8.43
CA ARG A 606 -32.60 -32.83 9.68
C ARG A 606 -33.94 -33.53 9.42
N GLN A 607 -34.68 -33.14 8.38
CA GLN A 607 -35.97 -33.73 8.02
C GLN A 607 -35.83 -35.05 7.23
N GLY A 608 -34.61 -35.53 6.97
CA GLY A 608 -34.36 -36.77 6.24
C GLY A 608 -34.75 -36.72 4.76
N GLN A 609 -35.00 -35.53 4.22
CA GLN A 609 -35.43 -35.33 2.83
C GLN A 609 -34.25 -35.26 1.84
N VAL A 610 -33.01 -35.20 2.34
CA VAL A 610 -31.80 -35.25 1.53
C VAL A 610 -30.96 -36.42 2.05
N GLU A 611 -30.85 -37.50 1.26
CA GLU A 611 -29.75 -38.44 1.45
C GLU A 611 -28.46 -37.68 1.20
N ILE A 612 -27.55 -37.66 2.18
CA ILE A 612 -26.20 -37.13 2.00
C ILE A 612 -25.48 -38.12 1.06
N SER A 613 -25.72 -37.98 -0.24
CA SER A 613 -25.10 -38.80 -1.27
C SER A 613 -23.58 -38.58 -1.23
N THR A 614 -22.83 -39.61 -1.58
CA THR A 614 -21.36 -39.63 -1.61
C THR A 614 -20.72 -38.59 -2.55
N ALA A 615 -21.50 -37.79 -3.26
CA ALA A 615 -21.05 -36.69 -4.13
C ALA A 615 -20.93 -35.32 -3.43
N VAL A 616 -21.33 -35.25 -2.16
CA VAL A 616 -21.26 -34.05 -1.31
C VAL A 616 -19.84 -33.88 -0.77
N SER A 617 -19.22 -32.71 -1.01
CA SER A 617 -17.83 -32.45 -0.60
C SER A 617 -17.63 -32.67 0.91
N VAL A 618 -16.43 -33.09 1.32
CA VAL A 618 -16.04 -33.30 2.73
C VAL A 618 -16.35 -32.09 3.63
N LYS A 619 -16.46 -30.88 3.04
CA LYS A 619 -16.87 -29.64 3.71
C LYS A 619 -18.33 -29.60 4.15
N GLU A 620 -19.26 -30.19 3.40
CA GLU A 620 -20.69 -30.15 3.74
C GLU A 620 -21.00 -31.02 4.97
N LYS A 621 -20.29 -32.13 5.18
CA LYS A 621 -20.35 -32.89 6.45
C LYS A 621 -19.86 -32.08 7.66
N ALA A 622 -18.85 -31.23 7.48
CA ALA A 622 -18.32 -30.37 8.55
C ALA A 622 -19.20 -29.12 8.80
N LEU A 623 -19.84 -28.57 7.77
CA LEU A 623 -20.85 -27.50 7.86
C LEU A 623 -22.15 -27.97 8.54
N LEU A 624 -22.54 -29.23 8.31
CA LEU A 624 -23.71 -29.88 8.92
C LEU A 624 -23.43 -30.36 10.37
N GLY A 625 -22.16 -30.53 10.76
CA GLY A 625 -21.74 -31.00 12.09
C GLY A 625 -22.11 -30.08 13.27
N GLY A 626 -22.70 -28.91 13.00
CA GLY A 626 -23.11 -27.91 13.98
C GLY A 626 -24.62 -27.79 14.23
N GLY A 627 -25.47 -28.65 13.67
CA GLY A 627 -26.84 -28.99 14.14
C GLY A 627 -27.81 -27.88 14.63
N ARG A 628 -27.63 -26.60 14.31
CA ARG A 628 -28.53 -25.53 14.76
C ARG A 628 -29.51 -25.15 13.65
N THR A 629 -30.80 -25.30 13.93
CA THR A 629 -31.91 -24.90 13.05
C THR A 629 -32.37 -23.46 13.28
N ALA A 630 -31.89 -22.83 14.36
CA ALA A 630 -32.16 -21.44 14.70
C ALA A 630 -30.87 -20.61 14.57
N SER A 631 -31.00 -19.35 14.16
CA SER A 631 -29.89 -18.42 14.04
C SER A 631 -29.16 -18.27 15.38
N ALA A 632 -27.83 -18.20 15.33
CA ALA A 632 -26.96 -17.88 16.44
C ALA A 632 -26.87 -16.36 16.70
N PHE A 633 -27.48 -15.54 15.84
CA PHE A 633 -27.51 -14.08 15.98
C PHE A 633 -27.98 -13.66 17.38
N ARG A 634 -27.23 -12.76 18.02
CA ARG A 634 -27.51 -12.32 19.40
C ARG A 634 -28.76 -11.44 19.55
N GLY A 635 -29.42 -11.09 18.44
CA GLY A 635 -30.60 -10.23 18.40
C GLY A 635 -30.26 -8.74 18.19
N LEU A 636 -31.24 -7.98 17.69
CA LEU A 636 -31.08 -6.56 17.36
C LEU A 636 -30.81 -5.70 18.62
N GLU A 637 -31.66 -5.82 19.64
CA GLU A 637 -31.58 -5.01 20.86
C GLU A 637 -30.26 -5.19 21.62
N SER A 638 -29.82 -6.44 21.78
CA SER A 638 -28.51 -6.73 22.38
C SER A 638 -27.38 -6.10 21.57
N ALA A 639 -27.38 -6.26 20.24
CA ALA A 639 -26.33 -5.73 19.38
C ALA A 639 -26.25 -4.20 19.46
N PHE A 640 -27.34 -3.47 19.26
CA PHE A 640 -27.26 -2.01 19.22
C PHE A 640 -27.15 -1.31 20.58
N SER A 641 -27.41 -2.01 21.69
CA SER A 641 -27.29 -1.48 23.06
C SER A 641 -25.92 -1.73 23.69
N ASP A 642 -25.08 -2.55 23.06
CA ASP A 642 -23.73 -2.87 23.52
C ASP A 642 -22.84 -1.62 23.58
N ARG A 643 -22.14 -1.42 24.70
CA ARG A 643 -21.29 -0.25 24.95
C ARG A 643 -19.86 -0.40 24.42
N MET A 644 -19.51 -1.53 23.80
CA MET A 644 -18.19 -1.80 23.21
C MET A 644 -17.00 -1.59 24.17
N GLY A 645 -17.15 -1.96 25.44
CA GLY A 645 -16.03 -1.93 26.39
C GLY A 645 -14.94 -2.93 25.97
N TYR A 646 -13.67 -2.50 26.02
CA TYR A 646 -12.53 -3.39 25.77
C TYR A 646 -11.43 -3.22 26.80
N VAL A 647 -10.64 -4.28 26.99
CA VAL A 647 -9.40 -4.26 27.76
C VAL A 647 -8.23 -4.34 26.80
N ALA A 648 -7.31 -3.38 26.88
CA ALA A 648 -6.06 -3.42 26.13
C ALA A 648 -5.02 -4.30 26.87
N LYS A 649 -4.33 -5.18 26.14
CA LYS A 649 -3.21 -5.98 26.67
C LYS A 649 -2.10 -6.12 25.63
N THR A 650 -0.85 -6.19 26.08
CA THR A 650 0.26 -6.63 25.23
C THR A 650 0.21 -8.14 25.07
N CYS A 651 0.43 -8.61 23.85
CA CYS A 651 0.44 -10.03 23.51
C CYS A 651 1.70 -10.69 24.06
N HIS A 652 1.53 -11.61 25.02
CA HIS A 652 2.58 -12.50 25.52
C HIS A 652 2.29 -13.98 25.23
N ALA A 653 1.43 -14.24 24.25
CA ALA A 653 0.98 -15.60 23.95
C ALA A 653 2.08 -16.47 23.29
N ASP A 654 3.21 -15.90 22.92
CA ASP A 654 4.43 -16.60 22.55
C ASP A 654 5.59 -15.88 23.27
N PRO A 655 6.25 -16.53 24.25
CA PRO A 655 7.35 -15.93 25.01
C PRO A 655 8.54 -15.53 24.13
N ASN A 656 8.69 -16.14 22.96
CA ASN A 656 9.78 -15.88 22.01
C ASN A 656 9.38 -14.90 20.90
N CYS A 657 8.18 -14.31 20.98
CA CYS A 657 7.70 -13.36 19.98
C CYS A 657 8.18 -11.94 20.29
N HIS A 658 8.97 -11.39 19.37
CA HIS A 658 9.56 -10.05 19.48
C HIS A 658 8.59 -8.91 19.11
N ASN A 659 7.41 -9.21 18.55
CA ASN A 659 6.49 -8.18 18.02
C ASN A 659 5.68 -7.43 19.09
N GLN A 660 5.65 -7.89 20.36
CA GLN A 660 4.96 -7.26 21.50
C GLN A 660 3.60 -6.59 21.16
N CYS A 661 2.76 -7.25 20.37
CA CYS A 661 1.62 -6.58 19.75
C CYS A 661 0.57 -6.14 20.78
N LYS A 662 -0.08 -5.00 20.57
CA LYS A 662 -1.26 -4.59 21.36
C LYS A 662 -2.49 -5.36 20.90
N LEU A 663 -3.25 -5.88 21.86
CA LEU A 663 -4.51 -6.58 21.68
C LEU A 663 -5.64 -5.82 22.38
N LYS A 664 -6.82 -5.83 21.77
CA LYS A 664 -8.08 -5.36 22.35
C LYS A 664 -8.98 -6.55 22.59
N ILE A 665 -9.38 -6.75 23.84
CA ILE A 665 -10.24 -7.86 24.25
C ILE A 665 -11.62 -7.28 24.59
N TYR A 666 -12.62 -7.59 23.76
CA TYR A 666 -14.01 -7.23 23.96
C TYR A 666 -14.76 -8.38 24.60
N ASP A 667 -15.82 -8.06 25.33
CA ASP A 667 -16.78 -9.01 25.87
C ASP A 667 -18.16 -8.73 25.25
N PHE A 668 -18.64 -9.66 24.42
CA PHE A 668 -19.93 -9.59 23.73
C PHE A 668 -20.87 -10.65 24.31
N ASP A 669 -21.65 -10.28 25.32
CA ASP A 669 -22.57 -11.18 26.07
C ASP A 669 -21.86 -12.41 26.67
N GLY A 670 -20.71 -12.21 27.34
CA GLY A 670 -19.90 -13.28 27.93
C GLY A 670 -18.95 -13.95 26.94
N ARG A 671 -18.96 -13.58 25.65
CA ARG A 671 -18.04 -14.09 24.63
C ARG A 671 -16.86 -13.14 24.46
N LYS A 672 -15.66 -13.63 24.80
CA LYS A 672 -14.42 -12.90 24.57
C LYS A 672 -14.08 -12.89 23.08
N SER A 673 -13.90 -11.69 22.52
CA SER A 673 -13.45 -11.47 21.16
C SER A 673 -12.17 -10.64 21.19
N VAL A 674 -11.09 -11.16 20.61
CA VAL A 674 -9.75 -10.57 20.67
C VAL A 674 -9.40 -9.99 19.30
N TRP A 675 -8.99 -8.73 19.27
CA TRP A 675 -8.59 -8.01 18.07
C TRP A 675 -7.20 -7.41 18.22
N GLY A 676 -6.55 -7.15 17.09
CA GLY A 676 -5.18 -6.66 17.06
C GLY A 676 -4.17 -7.80 16.96
N GLY A 677 -2.89 -7.45 17.03
CA GLY A 677 -1.81 -8.38 16.71
C GLY A 677 -1.35 -8.26 15.25
N GLU A 678 -0.03 -8.23 15.05
CA GLU A 678 0.58 -8.25 13.71
C GLU A 678 0.58 -9.67 13.12
N CYS A 679 0.53 -10.69 13.97
CA CYS A 679 0.67 -12.09 13.58
C CYS A 679 -0.62 -12.77 13.08
N GLY A 680 -1.74 -12.04 12.99
CA GLY A 680 -3.04 -12.57 12.58
C GLY A 680 -3.61 -13.67 13.49
N ARG A 681 -2.99 -13.95 14.65
CA ARG A 681 -3.36 -15.03 15.58
C ARG A 681 -4.83 -14.92 15.99
N TYR A 682 -5.30 -13.70 16.23
CA TYR A 682 -6.64 -13.41 16.75
C TYR A 682 -7.65 -12.98 15.67
N ASP A 683 -7.20 -12.67 14.45
CA ASP A 683 -8.04 -12.13 13.36
C ASP A 683 -9.06 -13.12 12.76
N VAL A 684 -9.08 -14.38 13.21
CA VAL A 684 -10.07 -15.39 12.77
C VAL A 684 -10.42 -16.30 13.94
N THR A 685 -11.67 -16.21 14.37
CA THR A 685 -12.25 -16.83 15.57
C THR A 685 -13.15 -18.03 15.26
N LYS A 686 -13.68 -18.13 14.04
CA LYS A 686 -14.53 -19.26 13.60
C LYS A 686 -14.01 -19.87 12.29
N ILE A 687 -13.09 -20.82 12.38
CA ILE A 687 -12.72 -21.67 11.24
C ILE A 687 -13.28 -23.07 11.50
N ASN A 688 -14.23 -23.47 10.66
CA ASN A 688 -14.76 -24.83 10.67
C ASN A 688 -13.83 -25.70 9.80
N GLY A 689 -13.09 -26.61 10.43
CA GLY A 689 -12.26 -27.61 9.74
C GLY A 689 -10.94 -27.91 10.46
N PRO A 690 -10.28 -29.05 10.15
CA PRO A 690 -8.97 -29.36 10.70
C PRO A 690 -7.91 -28.41 10.12
N LYS A 691 -7.03 -27.89 10.99
CA LYS A 691 -5.85 -27.13 10.54
C LYS A 691 -4.95 -28.04 9.73
N LYS A 692 -4.45 -27.54 8.59
CA LYS A 692 -3.42 -28.23 7.81
C LYS A 692 -2.03 -27.95 8.40
N GLU A 693 -1.06 -28.78 8.08
CA GLU A 693 0.33 -28.61 8.51
C GLU A 693 0.94 -27.34 7.90
N ASN A 694 1.80 -26.64 8.67
CA ASN A 694 2.51 -25.47 8.18
C ASN A 694 3.89 -25.87 7.62
N PHE A 695 3.95 -26.15 6.32
CA PHE A 695 5.20 -26.58 5.68
C PHE A 695 6.31 -25.50 5.64
N PHE A 696 5.97 -24.21 5.84
CA PHE A 696 6.98 -23.16 6.00
C PHE A 696 7.74 -23.32 7.32
N ALA A 697 7.03 -23.65 8.40
CA ALA A 697 7.65 -23.95 9.69
C ALA A 697 8.51 -25.22 9.60
N LEU A 698 8.02 -26.26 8.91
CA LEU A 698 8.80 -27.47 8.66
C LEU A 698 10.11 -27.19 7.91
N ARG A 699 10.10 -26.33 6.88
CA ARG A 699 11.33 -25.93 6.18
C ARG A 699 12.33 -25.27 7.14
N GLN A 700 11.85 -24.40 8.02
CA GLN A 700 12.70 -23.72 9.00
C GLN A 700 13.25 -24.69 10.06
N GLU A 701 12.47 -25.68 10.47
CA GLU A 701 12.93 -26.75 11.37
C GLU A 701 14.06 -27.55 10.73
N ILE A 702 13.89 -27.97 9.46
CA ILE A 702 14.94 -28.67 8.71
C ILE A 702 16.19 -27.79 8.63
N ARG A 703 16.05 -26.49 8.28
CA ARG A 703 17.17 -25.55 8.24
C ARG A 703 17.88 -25.44 9.59
N LYS A 704 17.12 -25.30 10.68
CA LYS A 704 17.64 -25.22 12.05
C LYS A 704 18.46 -26.46 12.40
N GLY A 705 18.00 -27.65 11.99
CA GLY A 705 18.76 -28.89 12.17
C GLY A 705 20.15 -28.85 11.53
N PHE A 706 20.29 -28.28 10.33
CA PHE A 706 21.57 -28.12 9.65
C PHE A 706 22.46 -27.00 10.21
N LEU A 707 21.87 -26.02 10.91
CA LEU A 707 22.59 -24.91 11.54
C LEU A 707 22.97 -25.19 13.00
N ASN A 708 22.36 -26.20 13.62
CA ASN A 708 22.60 -26.55 15.02
C ASN A 708 24.09 -26.86 15.27
N GLY A 709 24.66 -26.20 16.27
CA GLY A 709 26.05 -26.40 16.67
C GLY A 709 27.09 -25.75 15.76
N VAL A 710 26.69 -25.03 14.70
CA VAL A 710 27.60 -24.29 13.80
C VAL A 710 27.22 -22.81 13.61
N CYS A 711 26.07 -22.38 14.13
CA CYS A 711 25.55 -21.03 14.00
C CYS A 711 24.82 -20.60 15.28
N GLU A 712 25.06 -19.37 15.71
CA GLU A 712 24.32 -18.72 16.80
C GLU A 712 23.41 -17.61 16.27
N GLU A 713 22.44 -17.19 17.08
CA GLU A 713 21.64 -15.99 16.84
C GLU A 713 22.23 -14.83 17.64
N LEU A 714 22.28 -13.65 17.01
CA LEU A 714 22.77 -12.43 17.63
C LEU A 714 21.81 -11.98 18.73
N VAL A 715 22.35 -11.80 19.92
CA VAL A 715 21.68 -11.15 21.05
C VAL A 715 21.98 -9.65 21.08
N ASN A 716 21.39 -8.89 22.00
CA ASN A 716 21.61 -7.44 22.06
C ASN A 716 23.07 -7.04 22.36
N GLU A 717 23.79 -7.86 23.10
CA GLU A 717 25.20 -7.63 23.45
C GLU A 717 26.16 -8.08 22.34
N PRO A 718 27.34 -7.43 22.18
CA PRO A 718 28.37 -7.89 21.26
C PRO A 718 28.82 -9.33 21.59
N VAL A 719 28.89 -10.19 20.57
CA VAL A 719 29.37 -11.57 20.66
C VAL A 719 30.60 -11.70 19.78
N MET A 720 31.78 -11.43 20.35
CA MET A 720 33.05 -11.45 19.60
C MET A 720 33.63 -12.86 19.45
N GLU A 721 33.33 -13.74 20.40
CA GLU A 721 33.76 -15.14 20.41
C GLU A 721 32.65 -16.04 20.95
N VAL A 722 32.62 -17.29 20.49
CA VAL A 722 31.76 -18.37 21.01
C VAL A 722 32.62 -19.62 21.12
N ASP A 723 32.64 -20.27 22.29
CA ASP A 723 33.47 -21.43 22.57
C ASP A 723 34.97 -21.23 22.25
N GLY A 724 35.49 -20.02 22.50
CA GLY A 724 36.88 -19.63 22.21
C GLY A 724 37.19 -19.46 20.71
N ARG A 725 36.16 -19.37 19.87
CA ARG A 725 36.26 -19.20 18.41
C ARG A 725 35.77 -17.82 17.99
N PRO A 726 36.50 -17.07 17.15
CA PRO A 726 36.05 -15.76 16.71
C PRO A 726 34.76 -15.84 15.89
N THR A 727 33.90 -14.83 16.03
CA THR A 727 32.60 -14.79 15.35
C THR A 727 32.64 -14.09 14.00
N VAL A 728 31.77 -14.54 13.09
CA VAL A 728 31.51 -13.91 11.81
C VAL A 728 30.02 -13.56 11.76
N GLY A 729 29.70 -12.28 11.72
CA GLY A 729 28.33 -11.77 11.67
C GLY A 729 27.77 -11.79 10.25
N MET A 730 26.56 -12.33 10.05
CA MET A 730 25.90 -12.38 8.74
C MET A 730 24.40 -12.08 8.86
N GLN A 731 23.87 -11.26 7.96
CA GLN A 731 22.44 -10.96 7.94
C GLN A 731 21.59 -12.19 7.61
N SER A 732 20.44 -12.33 8.28
CA SER A 732 19.43 -13.36 8.01
C SER A 732 18.56 -13.08 6.79
N SER A 733 18.57 -11.87 6.26
CA SER A 733 17.83 -11.44 5.07
C SER A 733 18.50 -11.87 3.76
N ILE A 734 17.81 -11.65 2.63
CA ILE A 734 18.32 -11.84 1.26
C ILE A 734 19.01 -13.20 1.01
N TYR A 735 20.33 -13.22 0.78
CA TYR A 735 21.11 -14.44 0.58
C TYR A 735 21.15 -15.32 1.84
N GLY A 736 21.04 -14.75 3.04
CA GLY A 736 21.04 -15.48 4.32
C GLY A 736 19.92 -16.51 4.42
N GLN A 737 18.76 -16.25 3.78
CA GLN A 737 17.67 -17.22 3.72
C GLN A 737 17.99 -18.44 2.84
N GLN A 738 18.95 -18.34 1.93
CA GLN A 738 19.28 -19.39 0.96
C GLN A 738 20.60 -20.11 1.28
N THR A 739 21.64 -19.37 1.68
CA THR A 739 23.03 -19.85 1.78
C THR A 739 23.56 -19.94 3.21
N ALA A 740 22.70 -19.79 4.22
CA ALA A 740 23.14 -19.90 5.63
C ALA A 740 23.83 -21.23 5.95
N VAL A 741 23.34 -22.36 5.43
CA VAL A 741 23.95 -23.68 5.67
C VAL A 741 25.36 -23.73 5.08
N LEU A 742 25.55 -23.26 3.84
CA LEU A 742 26.87 -23.11 3.22
C LEU A 742 27.81 -22.30 4.12
N TRP A 743 27.44 -21.07 4.48
CA TRP A 743 28.36 -20.18 5.20
C TRP A 743 28.62 -20.62 6.64
N ALA A 744 27.62 -21.17 7.34
CA ALA A 744 27.81 -21.68 8.70
C ALA A 744 28.85 -22.81 8.73
N HIS A 745 28.73 -23.79 7.84
CA HIS A 745 29.68 -24.91 7.75
C HIS A 745 31.04 -24.48 7.18
N PHE A 746 31.08 -23.48 6.30
CA PHE A 746 32.34 -22.92 5.79
C PHE A 746 33.16 -22.28 6.92
N PHE A 747 32.56 -21.37 7.68
CA PHE A 747 33.24 -20.69 8.79
C PHE A 747 33.52 -21.65 9.95
N ASP A 748 32.60 -22.57 10.25
CA ASP A 748 32.84 -23.61 11.25
C ASP A 748 34.02 -24.51 10.87
N ARG A 749 34.20 -24.85 9.59
CA ARG A 749 35.36 -25.66 9.18
C ARG A 749 36.69 -24.90 9.26
N LEU A 750 36.65 -23.57 9.25
CA LEU A 750 37.82 -22.69 9.32
C LEU A 750 38.21 -22.29 10.75
N GLY A 751 37.46 -22.69 11.77
CA GLY A 751 37.75 -22.32 13.16
C GLY A 751 36.95 -21.12 13.68
N PHE A 752 35.97 -20.61 12.92
CA PHE A 752 35.11 -19.49 13.31
C PHE A 752 33.69 -19.94 13.68
N ARG A 753 32.89 -19.06 14.29
CA ARG A 753 31.45 -19.28 14.54
C ARG A 753 30.61 -18.28 13.76
N LEU A 754 29.64 -18.75 12.96
CA LEU A 754 28.69 -17.85 12.33
C LEU A 754 27.68 -17.33 13.36
N VAL A 755 27.41 -16.03 13.35
CA VAL A 755 26.37 -15.39 14.16
C VAL A 755 25.41 -14.67 13.20
N MET A 756 24.15 -15.05 13.22
CA MET A 756 23.12 -14.48 12.35
C MET A 756 22.22 -13.50 13.09
N THR A 757 21.71 -12.47 12.42
CA THR A 757 20.71 -11.58 13.02
C THR A 757 19.43 -12.33 13.40
N PRO A 758 18.70 -11.88 14.44
CA PRO A 758 17.40 -12.45 14.79
C PRO A 758 16.38 -12.26 13.65
N PRO A 759 15.20 -12.93 13.73
CA PRO A 759 14.09 -12.68 12.82
C PRO A 759 13.74 -11.19 12.74
N THR A 760 13.31 -10.72 11.57
CA THR A 760 12.99 -9.31 11.35
C THR A 760 11.86 -8.85 12.25
N ASP A 761 12.14 -7.82 13.05
CA ASP A 761 11.17 -7.14 13.90
C ASP A 761 10.87 -5.72 13.37
N ALA A 762 10.06 -4.97 14.11
CA ALA A 762 9.71 -3.59 13.75
C ALA A 762 10.92 -2.63 13.78
N ASP A 763 11.91 -2.92 14.62
CA ASP A 763 13.12 -2.10 14.79
C ASP A 763 14.06 -2.26 13.59
N ILE A 764 14.38 -3.50 13.23
CA ILE A 764 15.17 -3.85 12.04
C ILE A 764 14.50 -3.26 10.79
N SER A 765 13.18 -3.41 10.66
CA SER A 765 12.45 -2.83 9.55
C SER A 765 12.55 -1.30 9.52
N ARG A 766 12.41 -0.62 10.66
CA ARG A 766 12.44 0.84 10.74
C ARG A 766 13.82 1.38 10.35
N VAL A 767 14.87 0.85 10.98
CA VAL A 767 16.26 1.23 10.69
C VAL A 767 16.58 0.98 9.22
N GLY A 768 16.14 -0.17 8.68
CA GLY A 768 16.37 -0.50 7.28
C GLY A 768 15.72 0.47 6.27
N ILE A 769 14.53 0.99 6.59
CA ILE A 769 13.87 2.02 5.77
C ILE A 769 14.60 3.36 5.91
N GLU A 770 15.00 3.74 7.13
CA GLU A 770 15.65 5.02 7.44
C GLU A 770 17.04 5.16 6.83
N THR A 771 17.81 4.07 6.76
CA THR A 771 19.16 4.11 6.17
C THR A 771 19.15 3.96 4.65
N MET A 772 18.00 3.76 4.01
CA MET A 772 17.97 3.51 2.57
C MET A 772 18.22 4.81 1.79
N VAL A 773 19.26 4.82 0.95
CA VAL A 773 19.64 5.99 0.10
C VAL A 773 18.94 6.01 -1.27
N SER A 774 18.20 4.96 -1.62
CA SER A 774 17.51 4.85 -2.91
C SER A 774 16.25 4.00 -2.79
N GLU A 775 15.24 4.30 -3.60
CA GLU A 775 13.98 3.55 -3.54
C GLU A 775 14.13 2.13 -4.12
N THR A 776 13.93 1.13 -3.25
CA THR A 776 14.08 -0.29 -3.57
C THR A 776 12.92 -1.13 -3.01
N CYS A 777 12.90 -2.43 -3.31
CA CYS A 777 11.90 -3.33 -2.73
C CYS A 777 12.14 -3.55 -1.22
N TYR A 778 11.06 -3.80 -0.48
CA TYR A 778 11.11 -3.92 0.98
C TYR A 778 12.17 -4.90 1.55
N PRO A 779 12.43 -6.08 0.94
CA PRO A 779 13.48 -6.98 1.42
C PRO A 779 14.90 -6.38 1.40
N ILE A 780 15.18 -5.46 0.47
CA ILE A 780 16.47 -4.76 0.38
C ILE A 780 16.57 -3.70 1.48
N LYS A 781 15.47 -2.99 1.78
CA LYS A 781 15.37 -2.09 2.94
C LYS A 781 15.64 -2.83 4.24
N VAL A 782 14.98 -3.96 4.45
CA VAL A 782 15.16 -4.78 5.66
C VAL A 782 16.60 -5.30 5.81
N SER A 783 17.30 -5.53 4.70
CA SER A 783 18.72 -5.92 4.74
C SER A 783 19.61 -4.86 5.39
N HIS A 784 19.36 -3.56 5.17
CA HIS A 784 20.11 -2.48 5.80
C HIS A 784 19.94 -2.51 7.32
N GLY A 785 18.72 -2.77 7.80
CA GLY A 785 18.44 -2.92 9.24
C GLY A 785 19.18 -4.10 9.87
N HIS A 786 19.24 -5.24 9.16
CA HIS A 786 20.01 -6.40 9.63
C HIS A 786 21.51 -6.11 9.68
N VAL A 787 22.07 -5.49 8.65
CA VAL A 787 23.51 -5.14 8.65
C VAL A 787 23.81 -4.12 9.74
N SER A 788 22.97 -3.10 9.92
CA SER A 788 23.10 -2.13 11.02
C SER A 788 23.17 -2.81 12.39
N ARG A 789 22.34 -3.85 12.61
CA ARG A 789 22.34 -4.61 13.86
C ARG A 789 23.63 -5.41 14.09
N LEU A 790 24.42 -5.72 13.06
CA LEU A 790 25.68 -6.47 13.17
C LEU A 790 26.91 -5.56 13.37
N ILE A 791 26.83 -4.27 13.05
CA ILE A 791 27.97 -3.35 13.14
C ILE A 791 28.51 -3.35 14.57
N ASN A 792 29.81 -3.64 14.71
CA ASN A 792 30.51 -3.72 16.00
C ASN A 792 29.92 -4.74 17.00
N LYS A 793 29.16 -5.74 16.52
CA LYS A 793 28.59 -6.81 17.36
C LYS A 793 29.26 -8.18 17.20
N THR A 794 30.09 -8.36 16.18
CA THR A 794 30.82 -9.62 15.91
C THR A 794 32.26 -9.31 15.54
N ARG A 795 33.16 -10.30 15.66
CA ARG A 795 34.58 -10.08 15.34
C ARG A 795 34.80 -9.71 13.88
N PHE A 796 34.11 -10.40 12.98
CA PHE A 796 34.08 -10.06 11.56
C PHE A 796 32.65 -9.73 11.13
N LEU A 797 32.48 -8.83 10.16
CA LEU A 797 31.22 -8.57 9.47
C LEU A 797 31.27 -9.18 8.07
N PHE A 798 30.37 -10.11 7.75
CA PHE A 798 30.32 -10.79 6.46
C PHE A 798 29.16 -10.30 5.58
N ILE A 799 29.53 -9.60 4.50
CA ILE A 799 28.62 -8.95 3.54
C ILE A 799 29.07 -9.25 2.09
N PRO A 800 28.93 -10.51 1.60
CA PRO A 800 29.39 -10.91 0.28
C PRO A 800 28.58 -10.28 -0.86
N THR A 801 29.27 -10.05 -1.98
CA THR A 801 28.69 -9.69 -3.28
C THR A 801 28.36 -10.98 -4.04
N THR A 802 27.13 -11.48 -3.92
CA THR A 802 26.73 -12.75 -4.56
C THR A 802 26.23 -12.53 -5.98
N ILE A 803 26.97 -12.98 -6.99
CA ILE A 803 26.72 -12.68 -8.41
C ILE A 803 25.74 -13.68 -9.05
N ASN A 804 26.06 -14.96 -8.98
CA ASN A 804 25.28 -16.03 -9.58
C ASN A 804 25.07 -17.20 -8.62
N MET A 805 24.17 -18.11 -8.99
CA MET A 805 23.82 -19.30 -8.22
C MET A 805 23.93 -20.58 -9.07
N PRO A 806 24.09 -21.75 -8.44
CA PRO A 806 24.00 -23.02 -9.13
C PRO A 806 22.68 -23.16 -9.90
N THR A 807 22.77 -23.70 -11.10
CA THR A 807 21.64 -23.99 -12.01
C THR A 807 21.53 -25.49 -12.26
N PHE A 808 20.37 -25.95 -12.74
CA PHE A 808 20.17 -27.39 -12.99
C PHE A 808 20.80 -27.82 -14.32
N ALA A 809 20.86 -26.91 -15.30
CA ALA A 809 21.55 -27.12 -16.56
C ALA A 809 22.72 -26.13 -16.72
N PRO A 810 23.88 -26.55 -17.28
CA PRO A 810 25.01 -25.65 -17.51
C PRO A 810 24.70 -24.45 -18.40
N SER A 811 23.78 -24.62 -19.36
CA SER A 811 23.32 -23.59 -20.31
C SER A 811 22.49 -22.47 -19.67
N GLU A 812 21.90 -22.70 -18.49
CA GLU A 812 21.10 -21.70 -17.79
C GLU A 812 21.99 -20.63 -17.17
N THR A 813 21.59 -19.35 -17.25
CA THR A 813 22.46 -18.25 -16.83
C THR A 813 22.66 -18.19 -15.31
N GLY A 814 21.57 -18.07 -14.53
CA GLY A 814 21.60 -18.24 -13.08
C GLY A 814 22.01 -17.02 -12.24
N TYR A 815 21.81 -15.78 -12.71
CA TYR A 815 22.20 -14.58 -11.92
C TYR A 815 21.20 -14.25 -10.80
N TYR A 816 21.71 -13.67 -9.71
CA TYR A 816 20.86 -12.98 -8.72
C TYR A 816 20.30 -11.67 -9.29
N CYS A 817 19.32 -11.06 -8.64
CA CYS A 817 18.85 -9.74 -9.10
C CYS A 817 19.91 -8.66 -8.82
N PRO A 818 19.96 -7.58 -9.61
CA PRO A 818 20.96 -6.52 -9.43
C PRO A 818 20.99 -5.96 -8.00
N MET A 819 19.83 -5.79 -7.35
CA MET A 819 19.76 -5.28 -5.97
C MET A 819 20.40 -6.21 -4.93
N VAL A 820 20.32 -7.53 -5.14
CA VAL A 820 21.00 -8.50 -4.26
C VAL A 820 22.49 -8.52 -4.56
N GLN A 821 22.89 -8.42 -5.84
CA GLN A 821 24.30 -8.35 -6.22
C GLN A 821 24.97 -7.10 -5.65
N SER A 822 24.30 -5.94 -5.71
CA SER A 822 24.82 -4.66 -5.23
C SER A 822 24.65 -4.43 -3.73
N ASN A 823 24.02 -5.36 -3.00
CA ASN A 823 23.61 -5.12 -1.62
C ASN A 823 24.79 -4.77 -0.70
N SER A 824 25.91 -5.46 -0.85
CA SER A 824 27.16 -5.21 -0.10
C SER A 824 27.65 -3.77 -0.25
N TYR A 825 27.66 -3.24 -1.48
CA TYR A 825 28.07 -1.85 -1.75
C TYR A 825 27.04 -0.87 -1.19
N MET A 826 25.76 -1.13 -1.41
CA MET A 826 24.67 -0.27 -0.92
C MET A 826 24.70 -0.13 0.60
N VAL A 827 24.82 -1.23 1.35
CA VAL A 827 24.86 -1.18 2.82
C VAL A 827 26.14 -0.53 3.34
N ARG A 828 27.29 -0.75 2.68
CA ARG A 828 28.55 -0.13 3.09
C ARG A 828 28.51 1.38 2.99
N THR A 829 28.01 1.90 1.85
CA THR A 829 27.88 3.34 1.64
C THR A 829 26.79 3.95 2.52
N ALA A 830 25.65 3.26 2.66
CA ALA A 830 24.52 3.79 3.42
C ALA A 830 24.77 3.84 4.94
N LEU A 831 25.48 2.84 5.48
CA LEU A 831 25.77 2.73 6.93
C LEU A 831 27.18 3.23 7.30
N ASP A 832 27.91 3.83 6.35
CA ASP A 832 29.29 4.30 6.53
C ASP A 832 30.18 3.24 7.24
N ILE A 833 30.13 2.01 6.72
CA ILE A 833 30.78 0.85 7.34
C ILE A 833 32.29 1.02 7.40
N ASP A 834 32.87 1.62 6.35
CA ASP A 834 34.32 1.79 6.21
C ASP A 834 34.91 2.76 7.25
N SER A 835 34.09 3.68 7.77
CA SER A 835 34.46 4.58 8.88
C SER A 835 34.13 3.96 10.24
N SER A 836 33.14 3.07 10.29
CA SER A 836 32.59 2.50 11.53
C SER A 836 33.28 1.22 12.02
N ILE A 837 33.94 0.49 11.10
CA ILE A 837 34.59 -0.79 11.36
C ILE A 837 35.98 -0.78 10.70
N ASP A 838 36.98 -1.32 11.39
CA ASP A 838 38.28 -1.59 10.76
C ASP A 838 38.10 -2.50 9.54
N SER A 839 38.53 -2.02 8.37
CA SER A 839 38.45 -2.73 7.08
C SER A 839 39.01 -4.18 7.11
N SER A 840 39.94 -4.48 8.03
CA SER A 840 40.47 -5.83 8.23
C SER A 840 39.44 -6.81 8.84
N ASN A 841 38.42 -6.30 9.52
CA ASN A 841 37.33 -7.06 10.12
C ASN A 841 36.10 -7.16 9.20
N VAL A 842 36.08 -6.51 8.03
CA VAL A 842 35.00 -6.63 7.05
C VAL A 842 35.34 -7.70 6.03
N LEU A 843 34.46 -8.68 5.84
CA LEU A 843 34.57 -9.77 4.88
C LEU A 843 33.51 -9.59 3.77
N ASP A 844 33.95 -9.13 2.62
CA ASP A 844 33.10 -8.65 1.52
C ASP A 844 33.44 -9.31 0.16
N PRO A 845 33.63 -10.64 0.09
CA PRO A 845 34.10 -11.26 -1.14
C PRO A 845 33.05 -11.16 -2.26
N VAL A 846 33.53 -11.04 -3.49
CA VAL A 846 32.75 -11.36 -4.70
C VAL A 846 32.67 -12.87 -4.83
N VAL A 847 31.45 -13.39 -4.99
CA VAL A 847 31.16 -14.82 -4.97
C VAL A 847 30.37 -15.23 -6.20
N HIS A 848 30.95 -16.15 -6.98
CA HIS A 848 30.31 -16.81 -8.11
C HIS A 848 30.00 -18.27 -7.77
N LEU A 849 28.84 -18.51 -7.11
CA LEU A 849 28.45 -19.85 -6.68
C LEU A 849 28.20 -20.84 -7.84
N LYS A 850 28.11 -20.37 -9.08
CA LYS A 850 28.00 -21.23 -10.26
C LYS A 850 29.34 -21.84 -10.70
N TYR A 851 30.48 -21.28 -10.26
CA TYR A 851 31.79 -21.88 -10.56
C TYR A 851 31.90 -23.30 -10.01
N ASP A 852 32.77 -24.09 -10.62
CA ASP A 852 33.12 -25.38 -10.04
C ASP A 852 33.76 -25.17 -8.65
N PRO A 853 33.66 -26.16 -7.74
CA PRO A 853 34.10 -26.01 -6.36
C PRO A 853 35.57 -25.56 -6.19
N ASP A 854 36.46 -25.92 -7.12
CA ASP A 854 37.87 -25.57 -7.02
C ASP A 854 38.13 -24.13 -7.46
N MET A 855 37.46 -23.67 -8.52
CA MET A 855 37.51 -22.27 -8.94
C MET A 855 36.87 -21.33 -7.89
N LEU A 856 35.73 -21.72 -7.31
CA LEU A 856 35.12 -20.97 -6.20
C LEU A 856 36.06 -20.93 -4.97
N ALA A 857 36.69 -22.06 -4.62
CA ALA A 857 37.64 -22.10 -3.52
C ALA A 857 38.84 -21.17 -3.75
N LEU A 858 39.34 -21.08 -4.99
CA LEU A 858 40.41 -20.16 -5.36
C LEU A 858 39.98 -18.70 -5.20
N GLU A 859 38.80 -18.34 -5.74
CA GLU A 859 38.21 -16.99 -5.63
C GLU A 859 38.06 -16.56 -4.17
N LEU A 860 37.54 -17.44 -3.31
CA LEU A 860 37.41 -17.17 -1.87
C LEU A 860 38.77 -17.07 -1.19
N ALA A 861 39.73 -17.93 -1.57
CA ALA A 861 41.05 -17.94 -0.98
C ALA A 861 41.84 -16.66 -1.28
N GLU A 862 41.71 -16.11 -2.48
CA GLU A 862 42.37 -14.86 -2.85
C GLU A 862 41.84 -13.66 -2.06
N GLN A 863 40.56 -13.66 -1.71
CA GLN A 863 39.91 -12.52 -1.05
C GLN A 863 39.93 -12.62 0.48
N MET A 864 39.98 -13.82 1.07
CA MET A 864 39.73 -14.02 2.51
C MET A 864 40.93 -14.53 3.32
N THR A 865 41.94 -15.16 2.69
CA THR A 865 43.09 -15.78 3.40
C THR A 865 43.78 -14.79 4.35
N ALA A 866 44.08 -13.58 3.87
CA ALA A 866 44.81 -12.58 4.65
C ALA A 866 44.01 -12.07 5.86
N LYS A 867 42.72 -11.80 5.69
CA LYS A 867 41.85 -11.27 6.75
C LYS A 867 41.55 -12.32 7.84
N LEU A 868 41.38 -13.58 7.44
CA LEU A 868 41.05 -14.67 8.36
C LEU A 868 42.28 -15.37 8.97
N GLY A 869 43.48 -15.18 8.43
CA GLY A 869 44.68 -15.87 8.89
C GLY A 869 44.67 -17.39 8.64
N VAL A 870 43.98 -17.84 7.58
CA VAL A 870 43.84 -19.27 7.24
C VAL A 870 44.55 -19.61 5.93
N THR A 871 44.95 -20.87 5.73
CA THR A 871 45.64 -21.28 4.49
C THR A 871 44.67 -21.47 3.32
N LYS A 872 45.14 -21.26 2.08
CA LYS A 872 44.36 -21.58 0.85
C LYS A 872 43.85 -23.03 0.84
N ARG A 873 44.65 -23.97 1.37
CA ARG A 873 44.27 -25.38 1.51
C ARG A 873 43.11 -25.58 2.50
N ALA A 874 43.08 -24.82 3.59
CA ALA A 874 41.98 -24.86 4.54
C ALA A 874 40.69 -24.32 3.91
N ILE A 875 40.77 -23.18 3.20
CA ILE A 875 39.62 -22.62 2.46
C ILE A 875 39.08 -23.63 1.44
N ARG A 876 39.93 -24.25 0.62
CA ARG A 876 39.49 -25.29 -0.33
C ARG A 876 38.74 -26.44 0.35
N LYS A 877 39.29 -26.97 1.46
CA LYS A 877 38.62 -28.02 2.23
C LYS A 877 37.29 -27.57 2.82
N ALA A 878 37.22 -26.33 3.33
CA ALA A 878 36.01 -25.74 3.88
C ALA A 878 34.95 -25.52 2.80
N THR A 879 35.31 -25.01 1.62
CA THR A 879 34.41 -24.79 0.49
C THR A 879 33.76 -26.10 0.04
N HIS A 880 34.54 -27.15 -0.21
CA HIS A 880 34.00 -28.46 -0.61
C HIS A 880 33.05 -29.04 0.44
N TYR A 881 33.46 -29.04 1.71
CA TYR A 881 32.64 -29.53 2.82
C TYR A 881 31.33 -28.74 2.96
N ALA A 882 31.41 -27.42 2.85
CA ALA A 882 30.25 -26.54 2.98
C ALA A 882 29.26 -26.69 1.82
N LEU A 883 29.75 -26.84 0.59
CA LEU A 883 28.92 -27.13 -0.59
C LEU A 883 28.20 -28.47 -0.46
N GLU A 884 28.90 -29.50 0.04
CA GLU A 884 28.28 -30.80 0.34
C GLU A 884 27.16 -30.67 1.39
N LYS A 885 27.38 -29.88 2.44
CA LYS A 885 26.35 -29.63 3.48
C LYS A 885 25.15 -28.87 2.93
N GLN A 886 25.38 -27.90 2.06
CA GLN A 886 24.32 -27.18 1.37
C GLN A 886 23.51 -28.11 0.45
N ASP A 887 24.15 -29.01 -0.31
CA ASP A 887 23.46 -30.02 -1.12
C ASP A 887 22.67 -31.00 -0.25
N GLN A 888 23.26 -31.51 0.84
CA GLN A 888 22.55 -32.38 1.79
C GLN A 888 21.28 -31.74 2.34
N PHE A 889 21.30 -30.43 2.62
CA PHE A 889 20.12 -29.66 3.03
C PHE A 889 19.07 -29.59 1.92
N VAL A 890 19.45 -29.24 0.68
CA VAL A 890 18.53 -29.21 -0.46
C VAL A 890 17.91 -30.58 -0.73
N GLN A 891 18.72 -31.65 -0.71
CA GLN A 891 18.24 -33.02 -0.88
C GLN A 891 17.32 -33.47 0.26
N ALA A 892 17.53 -32.99 1.49
CA ALA A 892 16.62 -33.26 2.60
C ALA A 892 15.24 -32.62 2.36
N LEU A 893 15.20 -31.39 1.83
CA LEU A 893 13.94 -30.74 1.43
C LEU A 893 13.25 -31.53 0.31
N TYR A 894 13.96 -31.96 -0.73
CA TYR A 894 13.36 -32.76 -1.80
C TYR A 894 12.84 -34.12 -1.34
N ARG A 895 13.59 -34.82 -0.48
CA ARG A 895 13.10 -36.08 0.12
C ARG A 895 11.83 -35.85 0.91
N LYS A 896 11.79 -34.82 1.76
CA LYS A 896 10.60 -34.50 2.54
C LYS A 896 9.43 -34.03 1.67
N GLY A 897 9.70 -33.27 0.63
CA GLY A 897 8.72 -32.82 -0.35
C GLY A 897 8.08 -33.98 -1.10
N ARG A 898 8.86 -34.96 -1.57
CA ARG A 898 8.33 -36.19 -2.17
C ARG A 898 7.39 -36.93 -1.22
N GLN A 899 7.79 -37.11 0.05
CA GLN A 899 6.92 -37.73 1.06
C GLN A 899 5.60 -36.97 1.24
N ILE A 900 5.64 -35.63 1.28
CA ILE A 900 4.43 -34.80 1.40
C ILE A 900 3.53 -34.95 0.18
N LEU A 901 4.11 -34.90 -1.03
CA LEU A 901 3.35 -34.99 -2.28
C LEU A 901 2.77 -36.38 -2.52
N GLU A 902 3.47 -37.44 -2.12
CA GLU A 902 3.01 -38.83 -2.20
C GLU A 902 1.91 -39.14 -1.16
N ALA A 903 2.02 -38.57 0.03
CA ALA A 903 0.99 -38.72 1.08
C ALA A 903 -0.21 -37.79 0.87
N HIS A 904 -0.12 -36.81 -0.02
CA HIS A 904 -1.20 -35.87 -0.29
C HIS A 904 -2.35 -36.55 -1.02
N ASN A 905 -3.57 -36.34 -0.53
CA ASN A 905 -4.75 -36.90 -1.16
C ASN A 905 -4.94 -36.27 -2.55
N SER A 906 -4.95 -37.09 -3.60
CA SER A 906 -5.15 -36.65 -4.98
C SER A 906 -6.46 -35.92 -5.19
N ASP A 907 -7.46 -36.12 -4.32
CA ASP A 907 -8.77 -35.47 -4.34
C ASP A 907 -8.82 -34.11 -3.64
N GLU A 908 -7.72 -33.70 -2.98
CA GLU A 908 -7.60 -32.41 -2.31
C GLU A 908 -6.69 -31.46 -3.08
N ALA A 909 -6.95 -30.16 -2.98
CA ALA A 909 -6.09 -29.14 -3.54
C ALA A 909 -4.72 -29.10 -2.83
N MET A 910 -3.64 -29.06 -3.61
CA MET A 910 -2.29 -28.71 -3.16
C MET A 910 -1.91 -27.33 -3.71
N ILE A 911 -1.62 -26.36 -2.84
CA ILE A 911 -1.10 -25.06 -3.28
C ILE A 911 0.43 -25.08 -3.18
N ILE A 912 1.08 -24.92 -4.32
CA ILE A 912 2.54 -24.75 -4.37
C ILE A 912 2.86 -23.25 -4.33
N VAL A 913 3.56 -22.83 -3.27
CA VAL A 913 3.91 -21.44 -3.06
C VAL A 913 5.30 -21.15 -3.65
N THR A 914 5.32 -20.31 -4.67
CA THR A 914 6.54 -19.85 -5.35
C THR A 914 6.88 -18.43 -4.93
N GLY A 915 8.15 -18.08 -4.97
CA GLY A 915 8.63 -16.77 -4.58
C GLY A 915 10.12 -16.80 -4.30
N ARG A 916 10.67 -15.64 -3.97
CA ARG A 916 12.10 -15.54 -3.62
C ARG A 916 12.29 -16.01 -2.18
N PRO A 917 13.39 -16.71 -1.83
CA PRO A 917 13.59 -17.22 -0.47
C PRO A 917 13.46 -16.15 0.62
N TYR A 918 13.95 -14.94 0.35
CA TYR A 918 13.85 -13.81 1.26
C TYR A 918 12.46 -13.21 1.41
N ASN A 919 11.52 -13.53 0.51
CA ASN A 919 10.11 -13.25 0.70
C ASN A 919 9.44 -14.43 1.42
N LEU A 920 9.67 -15.65 0.95
CA LEU A 920 8.96 -16.85 1.42
C LEU A 920 9.22 -17.20 2.89
N TYR A 921 10.39 -16.86 3.42
CA TYR A 921 10.85 -17.41 4.70
C TYR A 921 11.04 -16.38 5.80
N ASP A 922 10.87 -15.11 5.47
CA ASP A 922 10.85 -14.02 6.43
C ASP A 922 9.38 -13.71 6.80
N GLU A 923 9.00 -14.08 8.01
CA GLU A 923 7.61 -14.01 8.48
C GLU A 923 7.06 -12.58 8.57
N ARG A 924 7.93 -11.57 8.70
CA ARG A 924 7.49 -10.16 8.65
C ARG A 924 7.17 -9.76 7.22
N LEU A 925 8.06 -10.09 6.28
CA LEU A 925 7.92 -9.72 4.86
C LEU A 925 6.77 -10.46 4.17
N ASN A 926 6.42 -11.67 4.61
CA ASN A 926 5.29 -12.42 4.06
C ASN A 926 4.02 -12.41 4.90
N LEU A 927 3.96 -11.60 5.96
CA LEU A 927 2.81 -11.51 6.84
C LEU A 927 2.36 -12.88 7.40
N MET A 928 3.32 -13.76 7.71
CA MET A 928 3.10 -15.12 8.19
C MET A 928 2.27 -16.00 7.25
N LEU A 929 2.48 -15.90 5.93
CA LEU A 929 1.73 -16.60 4.89
C LEU A 929 1.49 -18.10 5.19
N GLY A 930 2.53 -18.83 5.58
CA GLY A 930 2.43 -20.27 5.88
C GLY A 930 1.47 -20.59 7.04
N ARG A 931 1.51 -19.78 8.12
CA ARG A 931 0.57 -19.91 9.25
C ARG A 931 -0.85 -19.59 8.80
N ASN A 932 -1.03 -18.58 7.96
CA ASN A 932 -2.35 -18.16 7.49
C ASN A 932 -3.00 -19.18 6.56
N LEU A 933 -2.24 -19.78 5.63
CA LEU A 933 -2.72 -20.89 4.78
C LEU A 933 -3.16 -22.10 5.63
N ALA A 934 -2.30 -22.53 6.57
CA ALA A 934 -2.60 -23.61 7.49
C ALA A 934 -3.85 -23.31 8.35
N LYS A 935 -3.99 -22.05 8.80
CA LYS A 935 -5.12 -21.56 9.59
C LYS A 935 -6.43 -21.70 8.81
N ILE A 936 -6.47 -21.34 7.53
CA ILE A 936 -7.68 -21.47 6.68
C ILE A 936 -7.88 -22.89 6.11
N GLY A 937 -7.09 -23.88 6.55
CA GLY A 937 -7.23 -25.27 6.14
C GLY A 937 -6.72 -25.56 4.72
N VAL A 938 -5.74 -24.80 4.24
CA VAL A 938 -5.11 -24.97 2.92
C VAL A 938 -3.69 -25.50 3.09
N ALA A 939 -3.36 -26.57 2.36
CA ALA A 939 -2.00 -27.09 2.30
C ALA A 939 -1.15 -26.23 1.35
N GLY A 940 -0.26 -25.43 1.92
CA GLY A 940 0.66 -24.55 1.18
C GLY A 940 2.10 -25.07 1.25
N LEU A 941 2.59 -25.69 0.18
CA LEU A 941 3.94 -26.25 0.09
C LEU A 941 4.91 -25.24 -0.57
N PRO A 942 5.96 -24.77 0.13
CA PRO A 942 6.98 -23.92 -0.47
C PRO A 942 7.72 -24.61 -1.62
N MET A 943 8.09 -23.86 -2.66
CA MET A 943 8.78 -24.38 -3.85
C MET A 943 10.12 -25.08 -3.58
N ASP A 944 10.78 -24.84 -2.44
CA ASP A 944 12.04 -25.55 -2.09
C ASP A 944 11.84 -27.05 -1.82
N PHE A 945 10.62 -27.49 -1.53
CA PHE A 945 10.30 -28.92 -1.40
C PHE A 945 10.10 -29.62 -2.76
N VAL A 946 9.98 -28.86 -3.85
CA VAL A 946 9.69 -29.40 -5.18
C VAL A 946 10.98 -29.60 -5.97
N ASP A 947 11.25 -30.85 -6.34
CA ASP A 947 12.35 -31.19 -7.23
C ASP A 947 11.98 -30.83 -8.67
N ILE A 948 12.63 -29.80 -9.19
CA ILE A 948 12.41 -29.23 -10.53
C ILE A 948 13.60 -29.45 -11.47
N SER A 949 14.54 -30.31 -11.09
CA SER A 949 15.77 -30.59 -11.85
C SER A 949 15.48 -31.04 -13.29
N ASN A 950 14.46 -31.87 -13.46
CA ASN A 950 14.06 -32.44 -14.75
C ASN A 950 13.01 -31.60 -15.52
N VAL A 951 12.66 -30.41 -15.04
CA VAL A 951 11.68 -29.55 -15.73
C VAL A 951 12.38 -28.70 -16.78
N ASP A 952 11.93 -28.83 -18.02
CA ASP A 952 12.45 -28.07 -19.16
C ASP A 952 12.04 -26.59 -19.11
N LEU A 953 12.97 -25.71 -19.47
CA LEU A 953 12.79 -24.25 -19.57
C LEU A 953 13.36 -23.69 -20.89
N SER A 954 13.51 -24.54 -21.91
CA SER A 954 14.06 -24.16 -23.22
C SER A 954 13.23 -23.10 -23.97
N ASP A 955 11.94 -22.97 -23.66
CA ASP A 955 11.02 -21.94 -24.13
C ASP A 955 11.26 -20.55 -23.53
N PHE A 956 12.06 -20.44 -22.48
CA PHE A 956 12.53 -19.16 -21.92
C PHE A 956 14.06 -19.06 -21.97
N PRO A 957 14.69 -19.10 -23.16
CA PRO A 957 16.15 -19.21 -23.30
C PRO A 957 16.91 -17.98 -22.76
N SER A 958 16.21 -16.84 -22.62
CA SER A 958 16.76 -15.59 -22.12
C SER A 958 16.42 -15.32 -20.65
N MET A 959 15.94 -16.31 -19.90
CA MET A 959 15.67 -16.14 -18.47
C MET A 959 16.98 -15.92 -17.69
N TYR A 960 17.30 -14.66 -17.46
CA TYR A 960 18.56 -14.23 -16.86
C TYR A 960 18.68 -14.61 -15.37
N TRP A 961 17.57 -14.51 -14.62
CA TRP A 961 17.58 -14.68 -13.17
C TRP A 961 17.40 -16.14 -12.75
N GLY A 962 18.33 -16.66 -11.94
CA GLY A 962 18.29 -18.06 -11.47
C GLY A 962 17.05 -18.38 -10.64
N LEU A 963 16.67 -17.49 -9.71
CA LEU A 963 15.41 -17.64 -8.96
C LEU A 963 14.17 -17.53 -9.87
N GLY A 964 14.22 -16.69 -10.91
CA GLY A 964 13.14 -16.59 -11.90
C GLY A 964 12.95 -17.88 -12.67
N ALA A 965 14.05 -18.51 -13.11
CA ALA A 965 14.03 -19.82 -13.74
C ALA A 965 13.42 -20.89 -12.82
N ARG A 966 13.81 -20.93 -11.53
CA ARG A 966 13.22 -21.86 -10.56
C ARG A 966 11.72 -21.65 -10.38
N ILE A 967 11.27 -20.39 -10.34
CA ILE A 967 9.84 -20.05 -10.22
C ILE A 967 9.06 -20.56 -11.44
N LEU A 968 9.54 -20.31 -12.67
CA LEU A 968 8.87 -20.78 -13.89
C LEU A 968 8.87 -22.30 -14.05
N LYS A 969 9.99 -22.97 -13.72
CA LYS A 969 10.02 -24.43 -13.66
C LYS A 969 9.02 -24.99 -12.66
N THR A 970 8.87 -24.34 -11.51
CA THR A 970 7.84 -24.74 -10.52
C THR A 970 6.43 -24.49 -11.07
N ALA A 971 6.18 -23.39 -11.78
CA ALA A 971 4.91 -23.14 -12.46
C ALA A 971 4.58 -24.25 -13.48
N LYS A 972 5.55 -24.67 -14.30
CA LYS A 972 5.38 -25.80 -15.22
C LYS A 972 5.12 -27.13 -14.49
N PHE A 973 5.80 -27.37 -13.39
CA PHE A 973 5.56 -28.54 -12.54
C PHE A 973 4.11 -28.58 -12.02
N ILE A 974 3.55 -27.42 -11.65
CA ILE A 974 2.16 -27.27 -11.22
C ILE A 974 1.19 -27.55 -12.38
N MET A 975 1.49 -27.03 -13.57
CA MET A 975 0.65 -27.22 -14.76
C MET A 975 0.47 -28.69 -15.14
N GLY A 976 1.50 -29.52 -14.96
CA GLY A 976 1.44 -30.95 -15.25
C GLY A 976 0.58 -31.81 -14.33
N ARG A 977 -0.14 -31.24 -13.34
CA ARG A 977 -0.89 -32.00 -12.32
C ARG A 977 -2.25 -31.40 -12.02
N GLU A 978 -3.34 -32.12 -12.19
CA GLU A 978 -4.72 -31.59 -12.10
C GLU A 978 -5.00 -30.76 -10.83
N ASN A 979 -4.87 -31.35 -9.64
CA ASN A 979 -5.25 -30.72 -8.35
C ASN A 979 -4.13 -29.89 -7.67
N TYR A 980 -3.17 -29.40 -8.45
CA TYR A 980 -2.07 -28.55 -7.97
C TYR A 980 -2.28 -27.12 -8.46
N PHE A 981 -2.21 -26.14 -7.56
CA PHE A 981 -2.50 -24.74 -7.86
C PHE A 981 -1.33 -23.83 -7.43
N GLY A 982 -1.15 -22.71 -8.13
CA GLY A 982 -0.01 -21.82 -7.93
C GLY A 982 -0.33 -20.64 -7.03
N LEU A 983 0.54 -20.34 -6.06
CA LEU A 983 0.52 -19.05 -5.36
C LEU A 983 1.91 -18.43 -5.49
N HIS A 984 2.03 -17.27 -6.14
CA HIS A 984 3.29 -16.56 -6.32
C HIS A 984 3.39 -15.36 -5.38
N LEU A 985 4.43 -15.31 -4.56
CA LEU A 985 4.71 -14.22 -3.63
C LEU A 985 5.83 -13.31 -4.15
N THR A 986 5.51 -12.03 -4.31
CA THR A 986 6.41 -10.97 -4.79
C THR A 986 6.33 -9.73 -3.89
N ASN A 987 7.18 -8.73 -4.14
CA ASN A 987 7.17 -7.45 -3.44
C ASN A 987 7.06 -6.28 -4.40
N PHE A 988 6.38 -5.22 -3.95
CA PHE A 988 6.36 -3.94 -4.65
C PHE A 988 7.78 -3.41 -4.85
N GLY A 989 8.03 -2.83 -6.02
CA GLY A 989 9.37 -2.37 -6.41
C GLY A 989 10.34 -3.50 -6.83
N CYS A 990 9.90 -4.75 -6.93
CA CYS A 990 10.76 -5.82 -7.45
C CYS A 990 10.91 -5.72 -8.98
N GLY A 991 12.04 -5.18 -9.43
CA GLY A 991 12.36 -5.07 -10.86
C GLY A 991 12.25 -6.40 -11.62
N PRO A 992 12.96 -7.47 -11.22
CA PRO A 992 12.87 -8.76 -11.90
C PRO A 992 11.46 -9.36 -11.96
N ASP A 993 10.69 -9.27 -10.87
CA ASP A 993 9.39 -9.91 -10.80
C ASP A 993 8.35 -9.16 -11.65
N SER A 994 8.54 -7.85 -11.89
CA SER A 994 7.75 -7.10 -12.86
C SER A 994 7.81 -7.67 -14.29
N PHE A 995 8.89 -8.36 -14.66
CA PHE A 995 8.98 -9.11 -15.92
C PHE A 995 8.49 -10.56 -15.73
N LEU A 996 8.87 -11.19 -14.61
CA LEU A 996 8.59 -12.61 -14.34
C LEU A 996 7.09 -12.92 -14.27
N GLU A 997 6.29 -12.02 -13.70
CA GLU A 997 4.86 -12.23 -13.53
C GLU A 997 4.16 -12.49 -14.87
N HIS A 998 4.56 -11.80 -15.94
CA HIS A 998 3.99 -12.03 -17.27
C HIS A 998 4.27 -13.45 -17.78
N PHE A 999 5.47 -13.97 -17.53
CA PHE A 999 5.83 -15.35 -17.87
C PHE A 999 5.13 -16.35 -16.96
N TYR A 1000 5.00 -16.07 -15.67
CA TYR A 1000 4.28 -16.92 -14.73
C TYR A 1000 2.81 -17.06 -15.15
N LYS A 1001 2.14 -15.94 -15.44
CA LYS A 1001 0.75 -15.90 -15.95
C LYS A 1001 0.64 -16.68 -17.27
N HIS A 1002 1.60 -16.51 -18.18
CA HIS A 1002 1.64 -17.23 -19.45
C HIS A 1002 1.75 -18.76 -19.25
N VAL A 1003 2.62 -19.21 -18.35
CA VAL A 1003 2.77 -20.65 -18.04
C VAL A 1003 1.51 -21.21 -17.38
N MET A 1004 0.92 -20.49 -16.43
CA MET A 1004 -0.28 -20.96 -15.71
C MET A 1004 -1.54 -21.01 -16.60
N GLY A 1005 -1.61 -20.22 -17.67
CA GLY A 1005 -2.71 -20.23 -18.62
C GLY A 1005 -4.07 -19.99 -17.95
N GLU A 1006 -5.04 -20.88 -18.20
CA GLU A 1006 -6.38 -20.82 -17.59
C GLU A 1006 -6.47 -21.48 -16.20
N LYS A 1007 -5.39 -22.13 -15.74
CA LYS A 1007 -5.40 -22.80 -14.45
C LYS A 1007 -5.42 -21.76 -13.33
N ALA A 1008 -6.24 -21.96 -12.31
CA ALA A 1008 -6.31 -21.02 -11.19
C ALA A 1008 -4.94 -20.80 -10.52
N TYR A 1009 -4.57 -19.52 -10.35
CA TYR A 1009 -3.38 -19.07 -9.63
C TYR A 1009 -3.66 -17.78 -8.87
N LEU A 1010 -2.83 -17.49 -7.87
CA LEU A 1010 -2.87 -16.23 -7.14
C LEU A 1010 -1.47 -15.59 -7.13
N ILE A 1011 -1.38 -14.29 -7.43
CA ILE A 1011 -0.15 -13.51 -7.23
C ILE A 1011 -0.39 -12.56 -6.05
N LEU A 1012 0.42 -12.69 -5.01
CA LEU A 1012 0.42 -11.81 -3.85
C LEU A 1012 1.64 -10.89 -3.93
N GLU A 1013 1.38 -9.59 -4.02
CA GLU A 1013 2.40 -8.55 -3.94
C GLU A 1013 2.31 -7.87 -2.58
N LEU A 1014 3.42 -7.90 -1.83
CA LEU A 1014 3.53 -7.29 -0.51
C LEU A 1014 4.48 -6.08 -0.51
N ASP A 1015 4.47 -5.30 0.57
CA ASP A 1015 5.35 -4.13 0.76
C ASP A 1015 5.55 -3.87 2.27
N GLU A 1016 5.94 -2.67 2.67
CA GLU A 1016 6.18 -2.21 4.06
C GLU A 1016 4.96 -2.30 5.03
N HIS A 1017 3.79 -2.74 4.57
CA HIS A 1017 2.58 -2.79 5.37
C HIS A 1017 2.59 -3.95 6.38
N SER A 1018 1.96 -3.74 7.52
CA SER A 1018 1.87 -4.74 8.60
C SER A 1018 0.50 -5.45 8.68
N ALA A 1019 -0.47 -5.02 7.88
CA ALA A 1019 -1.85 -5.49 7.96
C ALA A 1019 -2.11 -6.76 7.14
N VAL A 1020 -2.48 -7.86 7.81
CA VAL A 1020 -2.75 -9.18 7.20
C VAL A 1020 -4.12 -9.25 6.47
N ALA A 1021 -5.07 -8.37 6.78
CA ALA A 1021 -6.48 -8.50 6.36
C ALA A 1021 -6.67 -8.54 4.82
N GLY A 1022 -5.95 -7.70 4.09
CA GLY A 1022 -5.99 -7.68 2.62
C GLY A 1022 -5.43 -8.97 2.00
N MET A 1023 -4.39 -9.56 2.61
CA MET A 1023 -3.88 -10.86 2.20
C MET A 1023 -4.88 -11.98 2.50
N MET A 1024 -5.47 -12.00 3.71
CA MET A 1024 -6.44 -13.03 4.11
C MET A 1024 -7.63 -13.11 3.16
N THR A 1025 -8.17 -11.96 2.75
CA THR A 1025 -9.32 -11.92 1.85
C THR A 1025 -8.98 -12.56 0.49
N ARG A 1026 -7.77 -12.32 -0.04
CA ARG A 1026 -7.30 -12.96 -1.27
C ARG A 1026 -7.09 -14.47 -1.10
N LEU A 1027 -6.54 -14.91 0.04
CA LEU A 1027 -6.34 -16.33 0.33
C LEU A 1027 -7.67 -17.09 0.44
N GLU A 1028 -8.67 -16.50 1.10
CA GLU A 1028 -10.00 -17.09 1.25
C GLU A 1028 -10.75 -17.15 -0.09
N ALA A 1029 -10.74 -16.06 -0.87
CA ALA A 1029 -11.32 -16.03 -2.20
C ALA A 1029 -10.64 -17.07 -3.12
N TYR A 1030 -9.32 -17.15 -3.08
CA TYR A 1030 -8.56 -18.10 -3.88
C TYR A 1030 -8.85 -19.55 -3.50
N LYS A 1031 -8.97 -19.84 -2.20
CA LYS A 1031 -9.42 -21.16 -1.72
C LYS A 1031 -10.79 -21.52 -2.32
N ASN A 1032 -11.74 -20.61 -2.32
CA ASN A 1032 -13.08 -20.87 -2.86
C ASN A 1032 -13.04 -21.10 -4.38
N VAL A 1033 -12.24 -20.33 -5.12
CA VAL A 1033 -12.03 -20.53 -6.57
C VAL A 1033 -11.43 -21.91 -6.87
N ILE A 1034 -10.43 -22.34 -6.09
CA ILE A 1034 -9.84 -23.68 -6.23
C ILE A 1034 -10.91 -24.77 -5.99
N GLU A 1035 -11.68 -24.65 -4.92
CA GLU A 1035 -12.72 -25.62 -4.59
C GLU A 1035 -13.79 -25.72 -5.68
N ASN A 1036 -14.22 -24.58 -6.24
CA ASN A 1036 -15.14 -24.53 -7.38
C ASN A 1036 -14.54 -25.18 -8.63
N THR A 1037 -13.25 -24.95 -8.89
CA THR A 1037 -12.52 -25.52 -10.04
C THR A 1037 -12.45 -27.05 -9.96
N ILE A 1038 -12.14 -27.59 -8.77
CA ILE A 1038 -12.12 -29.03 -8.52
C ILE A 1038 -13.52 -29.62 -8.69
N HIS A 1039 -14.55 -28.95 -8.15
CA HIS A 1039 -15.93 -29.41 -8.27
C HIS A 1039 -16.39 -29.47 -9.74
N LYS A 1040 -16.11 -28.43 -10.52
CA LYS A 1040 -16.41 -28.39 -11.96
C LYS A 1040 -15.76 -29.54 -12.73
N SER A 1041 -14.48 -29.81 -12.44
CA SER A 1041 -13.72 -30.88 -13.11
C SER A 1041 -14.34 -32.25 -12.83
N ARG A 1042 -14.80 -32.49 -11.59
CA ARG A 1042 -15.52 -33.72 -11.21
C ARG A 1042 -16.84 -33.88 -11.96
N VAL A 1043 -17.68 -32.84 -11.98
CA VAL A 1043 -18.99 -32.89 -12.67
C VAL A 1043 -18.81 -33.17 -14.17
N MET A 1044 -17.84 -32.51 -14.82
CA MET A 1044 -17.56 -32.75 -16.24
C MET A 1044 -17.05 -34.18 -16.52
N ASN A 1045 -16.21 -34.73 -15.65
CA ASN A 1045 -15.72 -36.11 -15.79
C ASN A 1045 -16.85 -37.14 -15.57
N ASP A 1046 -17.76 -36.89 -14.64
CA ASP A 1046 -18.93 -37.76 -14.40
C ASP A 1046 -19.91 -37.74 -15.58
N GLU A 1047 -20.19 -36.56 -16.17
CA GLU A 1047 -21.02 -36.44 -17.37
C GLU A 1047 -20.39 -37.10 -18.60
N ALA A 1048 -19.08 -36.95 -18.81
CA ALA A 1048 -18.35 -37.62 -19.88
C ALA A 1048 -18.35 -39.14 -19.69
N GLY A 1049 -18.17 -39.61 -18.45
CA GLY A 1049 -18.25 -41.02 -18.10
C GLY A 1049 -19.64 -41.63 -18.31
N GLN A 1050 -20.72 -40.89 -17.99
CA GLN A 1050 -22.09 -41.31 -18.28
C GLN A 1050 -22.38 -41.36 -19.78
N ARG A 1051 -21.94 -40.36 -20.56
CA ARG A 1051 -22.07 -40.38 -22.03
C ARG A 1051 -21.31 -41.55 -22.65
N HIS A 1052 -20.13 -41.88 -22.12
CA HIS A 1052 -19.37 -43.03 -22.59
C HIS A 1052 -20.07 -44.36 -22.26
N ARG A 1053 -20.60 -44.53 -21.04
CA ARG A 1053 -21.38 -45.73 -20.67
C ARG A 1053 -22.66 -45.87 -21.49
N LEU A 1054 -23.34 -44.77 -21.80
CA LEU A 1054 -24.52 -44.76 -22.69
C LEU A 1054 -24.15 -45.05 -24.15
N SER A 1055 -22.94 -44.68 -24.61
CA SER A 1055 -22.45 -45.02 -25.96
C SER A 1055 -21.98 -46.47 -26.10
N VAL A 1056 -21.58 -47.12 -25.00
CA VAL A 1056 -21.14 -48.52 -24.97
C VAL A 1056 -22.31 -49.47 -24.68
N ALA A 1057 -23.41 -48.97 -24.14
CA ALA A 1057 -24.65 -49.71 -23.89
C ALA A 1057 -25.65 -49.69 -25.07
N ASN A 1058 -25.35 -48.98 -26.15
CA ASN A 1058 -26.15 -48.90 -27.38
C ASN A 1058 -25.54 -49.68 -28.53
#